data_AF-A0A9N9VML3-F1
#
_entry.id   AF-A0A9N9VML3-F1
#
_cell.length_a   1.000
_cell.length_b   1.000
_cell.length_c   1.000
_cell.angle_alpha   90.00
_cell.angle_beta   90.00
_cell.angle_gamma   90.00
#
_symmetry.space_group_name_H-M   'P 1'
#
loop_
_entity.id
_entity.type
_entity.pdbx_description
1 polymer ?
#
loop_
_entity_poly.entity_id
_entity_poly.type
_entity_poly.pdbx_seq_one_letter_code
_entity_poly.pdbx_strand_id
1 'polypeptide(L)'
;MDYQPTWSGYKFRPDSPTQSWSQYYREPKTEYVSSSFSNNYNEAGRLAGDGSLKTLIQLRDVSSTYIKTLSNSMGASGLSSNNSLVKLRLSDDLKRWKGEQHQLGRILPAKGTGLKRASNEVLEILGASKWPEPLITRCALWGSVFFNMCIGAYDAPSMFSNAVTDMAFFREHGYHHVFPEFDSLFNSAMYDQHALQTPGGTERRAAVAIGVQYINDKIVFEEENQANLEGLSAKMNRQTMQTVSLFESSLLGMVSEAIFRGCDPAAVVNDMVLSCPATDVVDVGSDLVNSEVMNSFLNTADIYETGIVTEEALRRVYNAYAHAGARTLAERWWEPTAQMLALLYQWHIVNHRHNFLRRAVLGYCKVQHGLSDQREADMDEAFDENLHTTGFSRPLKDACNGADTCDTVSHFLEHSKNPSLIRHLWECLVSDPLEYVRKGEVDGLREAELEEALQLAMAKTYTEGFSLELCWIMAHAGHHAWQINRILLPKRQVEGAAQVTIRYYKDSRYTPVGDKLLSVVVNDMKDGNDEAASIIKARDRITKLWTEEAFSMAKACIDNCVREHRANCPPLQSTSLLPDRVIDCANTSNPKIVLTSGQIYAPYVTLSYVWGGPQPMLTTKNVGKYTTDGFILTDFPQSIRDAVTATNKIGQRYLWIDALCILQDSPEDKIVQLGKMHAIYKNSYITINAASASSTHEGFLHQPRPQREPRTVLPFPCSNGKTGTVFVAYDILSRKKDGPEQTYWDELEPITSRGWCYQEKILPARSLVFASDTLKYYCQTETVNIGGALCEESTGMRLPRGAYLSDSADHQLDAVQLRQSWLAALFQYTMRSVTVPSDRLPAFAAVAELFSILNQDQYLAGLWRKTLLLDLLWKADEKRDRPKTYRAPSWSWASVDGLVSDAGAIWIQADATESWSGEVYAVPLMWNVSYEWQLSF
;
A
#
# COMPACT_ATOMS: atom_id res chain seq x y z
N MET A 1 -39.13 -15.41 -45.94
CA MET A 1 -38.86 -16.72 -45.31
C MET A 1 -38.43 -16.40 -43.90
N ASP A 2 -39.39 -16.40 -42.99
CA ASP A 2 -39.24 -16.00 -41.60
C ASP A 2 -38.53 -17.11 -40.83
N TYR A 3 -37.21 -17.00 -40.70
CA TYR A 3 -36.44 -17.81 -39.78
C TYR A 3 -36.44 -17.08 -38.44
N GLN A 4 -37.45 -17.31 -37.60
CA GLN A 4 -37.33 -16.93 -36.19
C GLN A 4 -36.20 -17.77 -35.59
N PRO A 5 -35.10 -17.17 -35.11
CA PRO A 5 -34.03 -17.93 -34.49
C PRO A 5 -34.59 -18.53 -33.20
N THR A 6 -34.87 -19.83 -33.19
CA THR A 6 -35.12 -20.51 -31.92
C THR A 6 -33.79 -20.57 -31.18
N TRP A 7 -33.69 -19.95 -30.00
CA TRP A 7 -32.45 -19.90 -29.20
C TRP A 7 -31.91 -21.30 -28.83
N SER A 8 -32.71 -22.34 -29.06
CA SER A 8 -32.33 -23.76 -28.98
C SER A 8 -31.12 -24.18 -29.85
N GLY A 9 -30.78 -23.42 -30.89
CA GLY A 9 -29.64 -23.66 -31.78
C GLY A 9 -28.29 -23.12 -31.28
N TYR A 10 -28.29 -22.21 -30.30
CA TYR A 10 -27.08 -21.62 -29.73
C TYR A 10 -26.78 -22.29 -28.39
N LYS A 11 -26.14 -23.46 -28.44
CA LYS A 11 -25.79 -24.21 -27.23
C LYS A 11 -24.42 -23.77 -26.72
N PHE A 12 -24.40 -23.22 -25.50
CA PHE A 12 -23.21 -23.33 -24.64
C PHE A 12 -22.87 -24.82 -24.47
N ARG A 13 -21.58 -25.20 -24.37
CA ARG A 13 -21.21 -26.62 -24.22
C ARG A 13 -22.08 -27.29 -23.13
N PRO A 14 -22.82 -28.38 -23.43
CA PRO A 14 -23.86 -28.93 -22.55
C PRO A 14 -23.35 -29.48 -21.21
N ASP A 15 -22.04 -29.68 -21.08
CA ASP A 15 -21.42 -30.36 -19.95
C ASP A 15 -20.79 -29.38 -18.94
N SER A 16 -20.88 -28.07 -19.18
CA SER A 16 -20.52 -27.04 -18.20
C SER A 16 -21.68 -26.86 -17.21
N PRO A 17 -21.43 -26.76 -15.89
CA PRO A 17 -22.45 -26.70 -14.85
C PRO A 17 -23.14 -25.32 -14.81
N THR A 18 -23.81 -24.94 -15.90
CA THR A 18 -24.96 -24.03 -15.82
C THR A 18 -26.06 -24.60 -14.90
N GLN A 19 -26.05 -25.93 -14.71
CA GLN A 19 -26.87 -26.63 -13.72
C GLN A 19 -26.63 -26.18 -12.26
N SER A 20 -25.48 -25.61 -11.90
CA SER A 20 -25.28 -25.22 -10.49
C SER A 20 -26.17 -24.04 -10.12
N TRP A 21 -26.38 -23.06 -10.99
CA TRP A 21 -27.13 -21.85 -10.66
C TRP A 21 -28.63 -21.93 -10.94
N SER A 22 -29.07 -22.74 -11.92
CA SER A 22 -30.50 -23.01 -12.11
C SER A 22 -31.12 -23.73 -10.90
N GLN A 23 -30.32 -24.52 -10.16
CA GLN A 23 -30.72 -25.17 -8.90
C GLN A 23 -30.86 -24.18 -7.72
N TYR A 24 -30.25 -23.00 -7.81
CA TYR A 24 -30.37 -21.92 -6.83
C TYR A 24 -31.41 -20.86 -7.25
N TYR A 25 -32.10 -21.03 -8.38
CA TYR A 25 -33.19 -20.14 -8.78
C TYR A 25 -34.32 -20.29 -7.76
N ARG A 26 -34.41 -19.33 -6.82
CA ARG A 26 -35.36 -19.36 -5.71
C ARG A 26 -36.77 -19.06 -6.21
N GLU A 27 -37.78 -19.72 -5.63
CA GLU A 27 -39.17 -19.26 -5.78
C GLU A 27 -39.32 -17.82 -5.25
N PRO A 28 -40.20 -17.00 -5.84
CA PRO A 28 -40.40 -15.61 -5.42
C PRO A 28 -40.74 -15.59 -3.92
N LYS A 29 -39.92 -14.90 -3.12
CA LYS A 29 -40.14 -14.82 -1.68
C LYS A 29 -41.11 -13.69 -1.35
N THR A 30 -42.09 -13.98 -0.49
CA THR A 30 -42.98 -12.97 0.11
C THR A 30 -42.32 -12.15 1.21
N GLU A 31 -41.21 -12.65 1.76
CA GLU A 31 -40.34 -11.96 2.71
C GLU A 31 -38.91 -11.98 2.17
N TYR A 32 -38.32 -10.81 1.96
CA TYR A 32 -36.89 -10.69 1.64
C TYR A 32 -36.10 -11.46 2.70
N VAL A 33 -35.02 -12.16 2.30
CA VAL A 33 -34.08 -12.62 3.31
C VAL A 33 -33.56 -11.35 3.97
N SER A 34 -34.04 -11.06 5.18
CA SER A 34 -33.38 -10.12 6.08
C SER A 34 -32.01 -10.73 6.30
N SER A 35 -31.11 -10.35 5.41
CA SER A 35 -29.69 -10.50 5.66
C SER A 35 -29.43 -9.68 6.92
N SER A 36 -28.45 -10.08 7.71
CA SER A 36 -27.98 -9.40 8.92
C SER A 36 -27.50 -7.94 8.69
N PHE A 37 -27.81 -7.35 7.54
CA PHE A 37 -27.32 -6.08 7.01
C PHE A 37 -28.41 -4.98 6.96
N SER A 38 -29.60 -5.22 7.52
CA SER A 38 -30.78 -4.32 7.45
C SER A 38 -30.61 -2.92 8.07
N ASN A 39 -29.45 -2.62 8.67
CA ASN A 39 -29.11 -1.29 9.20
C ASN A 39 -28.12 -0.51 8.32
N ASN A 40 -27.71 -1.06 7.17
CA ASN A 40 -26.71 -0.49 6.28
C ASN A 40 -27.37 -0.10 4.93
N TYR A 41 -26.81 0.89 4.22
CA TYR A 41 -27.33 1.43 2.94
C TYR A 41 -28.65 2.23 3.02
N ASN A 42 -28.80 3.10 4.02
CA ASN A 42 -30.06 3.82 4.31
C ASN A 42 -30.63 4.60 3.11
N GLU A 43 -29.79 5.28 2.33
CA GLU A 43 -30.25 6.06 1.17
C GLU A 43 -30.62 5.16 -0.01
N ALA A 44 -29.80 4.17 -0.32
CA ALA A 44 -30.10 3.19 -1.37
C ALA A 44 -31.40 2.43 -1.05
N GLY A 45 -31.65 2.10 0.22
CA GLY A 45 -32.91 1.48 0.65
C GLY A 45 -34.13 2.39 0.46
N ARG A 46 -34.00 3.70 0.74
CA ARG A 46 -35.07 4.67 0.46
C ARG A 46 -35.34 4.82 -1.03
N LEU A 47 -34.30 4.80 -1.87
CA LEU A 47 -34.44 4.85 -3.34
C LEU A 47 -35.04 3.57 -3.88
N ALA A 48 -34.58 2.40 -3.42
CA ALA A 48 -35.06 1.10 -3.84
C ALA A 48 -36.54 0.89 -3.51
N GLY A 49 -37.00 1.41 -2.37
CA GLY A 49 -38.38 1.28 -1.92
C GLY A 49 -38.80 -0.18 -1.82
N ASP A 50 -39.88 -0.55 -2.52
CA ASP A 50 -40.36 -1.93 -2.61
C ASP A 50 -39.72 -2.73 -3.77
N GLY A 51 -38.78 -2.14 -4.51
CA GLY A 51 -38.17 -2.73 -5.70
C GLY A 51 -39.08 -2.82 -6.92
N SER A 52 -40.26 -2.16 -6.89
CA SER A 52 -41.24 -2.26 -7.97
C SER A 52 -40.84 -1.48 -9.23
N LEU A 53 -41.39 -1.90 -10.38
CA LEU A 53 -41.28 -1.16 -11.65
C LEU A 53 -41.82 0.27 -11.54
N LYS A 54 -42.79 0.51 -10.64
CA LYS A 54 -43.32 1.86 -10.37
C LYS A 54 -42.25 2.75 -9.74
N THR A 55 -41.50 2.23 -8.78
CA THR A 55 -40.37 2.93 -8.16
C THR A 55 -39.29 3.24 -9.20
N LEU A 56 -38.93 2.28 -10.07
CA LEU A 56 -37.99 2.52 -11.18
C LEU A 56 -38.47 3.62 -12.14
N ILE A 57 -39.76 3.65 -12.49
CA ILE A 57 -40.34 4.71 -13.33
C ILE A 57 -40.17 6.09 -12.66
N GLN A 58 -40.44 6.21 -11.37
CA GLN A 58 -40.30 7.47 -10.63
C GLN A 58 -38.85 7.94 -10.58
N LEU A 59 -37.90 7.04 -10.33
CA LEU A 59 -36.48 7.37 -10.31
C LEU A 59 -35.98 7.75 -11.70
N ARG A 60 -36.45 7.08 -12.76
CA ARG A 60 -36.12 7.43 -14.16
C ARG A 60 -36.56 8.86 -14.46
N ASP A 61 -37.78 9.22 -14.06
CA ASP A 61 -38.32 10.56 -14.29
C ASP A 61 -37.48 11.63 -13.59
N VAL A 62 -37.00 11.36 -12.37
CA VAL A 62 -36.08 12.24 -11.65
C VAL A 62 -34.76 12.42 -12.43
N SER A 63 -34.12 11.33 -12.85
CA SER A 63 -32.87 11.38 -13.62
C SER A 63 -33.03 12.08 -14.97
N SER A 64 -34.14 11.83 -15.67
CA SER A 64 -34.44 12.44 -16.97
C SER A 64 -34.72 13.94 -16.83
N THR A 65 -35.41 14.35 -15.77
CA THR A 65 -35.59 15.78 -15.44
C THR A 65 -34.26 16.45 -15.14
N TYR A 66 -33.35 15.78 -14.42
CA TYR A 66 -32.01 16.32 -14.14
C TYR A 66 -31.20 16.54 -15.42
N ILE A 67 -31.17 15.57 -16.35
CA ILE A 67 -30.51 15.73 -17.67
C ILE A 67 -31.08 16.94 -18.43
N LYS A 68 -32.41 17.09 -18.43
CA LYS A 68 -33.07 18.25 -19.08
C LYS A 68 -32.66 19.58 -18.43
N THR A 69 -32.50 19.62 -17.11
CA THR A 69 -32.00 20.80 -16.39
C THR A 69 -30.56 21.15 -16.78
N LEU A 70 -29.69 20.15 -16.99
CA LEU A 70 -28.33 20.36 -17.49
C LEU A 70 -28.33 20.97 -18.90
N SER A 71 -29.15 20.42 -19.81
CA SER A 71 -29.30 20.95 -21.18
C SER A 71 -29.72 22.42 -21.18
N ASN A 72 -30.73 22.79 -20.39
CA ASN A 72 -31.18 24.17 -20.26
C ASN A 72 -30.10 25.12 -19.72
N SER A 73 -29.20 24.62 -18.87
CA SER A 73 -28.13 25.41 -18.25
C SER A 73 -27.02 25.75 -19.25
N MET A 74 -26.93 25.05 -20.38
CA MET A 74 -25.94 25.31 -21.43
C MET A 74 -26.38 26.37 -22.44
N GLY A 75 -27.68 26.56 -22.63
CA GLY A 75 -28.24 27.54 -23.56
C GLY A 75 -28.13 29.01 -23.08
N ALA A 76 -27.85 29.24 -21.79
CA ALA A 76 -27.69 30.58 -21.24
C ALA A 76 -26.24 31.08 -21.42
N SER A 77 -26.05 32.06 -22.30
CA SER A 77 -24.76 32.69 -22.59
C SER A 77 -24.20 33.45 -21.37
N GLY A 78 -23.49 32.73 -20.49
CA GLY A 78 -22.77 33.27 -19.34
C GLY A 78 -22.85 32.34 -18.12
N LEU A 79 -21.70 31.85 -17.65
CA LEU A 79 -21.57 31.07 -16.40
C LEU A 79 -21.98 31.96 -15.22
N SER A 80 -23.25 31.92 -14.82
CA SER A 80 -23.74 32.58 -13.60
C SER A 80 -23.46 31.71 -12.36
N SER A 81 -23.48 32.32 -11.17
CA SER A 81 -23.18 31.66 -9.88
C SER A 81 -24.12 30.50 -9.49
N ASN A 82 -25.16 30.22 -10.27
CA ASN A 82 -26.15 29.15 -10.06
C ASN A 82 -26.04 27.97 -11.05
N ASN A 83 -24.96 27.87 -11.83
CA ASN A 83 -24.83 26.82 -12.86
C ASN A 83 -24.65 25.41 -12.27
N SER A 84 -25.42 24.47 -12.82
CA SER A 84 -25.40 23.01 -12.58
C SER A 84 -24.20 22.30 -13.22
N LEU A 85 -23.40 23.02 -14.02
CA LEU A 85 -22.18 22.54 -14.67
C LEU A 85 -20.97 23.37 -14.21
N VAL A 86 -19.82 22.71 -14.06
CA VAL A 86 -18.54 23.29 -13.67
C VAL A 86 -17.48 22.96 -14.70
N LYS A 87 -16.71 23.97 -15.12
CA LYS A 87 -15.51 23.75 -15.92
C LYS A 87 -14.38 23.27 -15.01
N LEU A 88 -13.92 22.05 -15.24
CA LEU A 88 -12.80 21.47 -14.52
C LEU A 88 -11.48 21.82 -15.19
N ARG A 89 -10.46 22.03 -14.37
CA ARG A 89 -9.06 22.08 -14.79
C ARG A 89 -8.18 21.32 -13.83
N LEU A 90 -7.09 20.78 -14.35
CA LEU A 90 -6.03 20.22 -13.53
C LEU A 90 -5.34 21.29 -12.66
N SER A 91 -4.92 20.91 -11.46
CA SER A 91 -3.93 21.66 -10.69
C SER A 91 -2.62 21.76 -11.47
N ASP A 92 -1.79 22.75 -11.15
CA ASP A 92 -0.57 23.00 -11.91
C ASP A 92 0.46 21.86 -11.72
N ASP A 93 0.48 21.22 -10.56
CA ASP A 93 1.31 20.04 -10.32
C ASP A 93 0.83 18.82 -11.11
N LEU A 94 -0.49 18.62 -11.23
CA LEU A 94 -1.07 17.58 -12.08
C LEU A 94 -0.74 17.78 -13.56
N LYS A 95 -0.80 19.02 -14.03
CA LYS A 95 -0.40 19.37 -15.40
C LYS A 95 1.09 19.11 -15.63
N ARG A 96 1.93 19.51 -14.66
CA ARG A 96 3.37 19.27 -14.72
C ARG A 96 3.67 17.77 -14.79
N TRP A 97 3.09 16.99 -13.88
CA TRP A 97 3.21 15.54 -13.85
C TRP A 97 2.77 14.89 -15.17
N LYS A 98 1.62 15.29 -15.73
CA LYS A 98 1.15 14.80 -17.04
C LYS A 98 2.16 15.13 -18.14
N GLY A 99 2.71 16.34 -18.12
CA GLY A 99 3.77 16.78 -19.05
C GLY A 99 5.04 15.95 -18.94
N GLU A 100 5.48 15.65 -17.72
CA GLU A 100 6.65 14.80 -17.44
C GLU A 100 6.43 13.36 -17.93
N GLN A 101 5.26 12.75 -17.68
CA GLN A 101 4.93 11.43 -18.23
C GLN A 101 4.95 11.46 -19.76
N HIS A 102 4.35 12.46 -20.39
CA HIS A 102 4.38 12.56 -21.85
C HIS A 102 5.81 12.69 -22.42
N GLN A 103 6.71 13.42 -21.75
CA GLN A 103 8.12 13.52 -22.14
C GLN A 103 8.87 12.18 -22.04
N LEU A 104 8.47 11.31 -21.12
CA LEU A 104 9.01 9.96 -20.96
C LEU A 104 8.44 8.94 -21.98
N GLY A 105 7.70 9.39 -23.00
CA GLY A 105 7.02 8.52 -23.97
C GLY A 105 5.82 7.78 -23.39
N ARG A 106 5.46 8.13 -22.16
CA ARG A 106 4.38 7.58 -21.35
C ARG A 106 3.08 8.31 -21.69
N ILE A 107 2.62 8.09 -22.92
CA ILE A 107 1.48 8.78 -23.53
C ILE A 107 0.30 7.80 -23.64
N LEU A 108 -0.88 8.24 -23.21
CA LEU A 108 -2.10 7.52 -23.47
C LEU A 108 -2.56 7.69 -24.92
N PRO A 109 -2.88 6.60 -25.62
CA PRO A 109 -3.66 6.70 -26.83
C PRO A 109 -5.11 7.11 -26.50
N ALA A 110 -5.82 7.62 -27.50
CA ALA A 110 -7.26 7.87 -27.37
C ALA A 110 -8.02 6.60 -26.96
N LYS A 111 -9.20 6.76 -26.35
CA LYS A 111 -10.11 5.64 -26.06
C LYS A 111 -10.28 4.81 -27.33
N GLY A 112 -10.04 3.49 -27.24
CA GLY A 112 -10.24 2.58 -28.37
C GLY A 112 -11.72 2.46 -28.74
N THR A 113 -12.04 1.82 -29.87
CA THR A 113 -13.43 1.75 -30.37
C THR A 113 -14.32 0.76 -29.61
N GLY A 114 -13.79 -0.11 -28.74
CA GLY A 114 -14.60 -1.07 -27.98
C GLY A 114 -15.26 -2.17 -28.82
N LEU A 115 -14.75 -2.40 -30.03
CA LEU A 115 -15.33 -3.32 -31.03
C LEU A 115 -14.38 -4.48 -31.39
N LYS A 116 -13.29 -4.66 -30.64
CA LYS A 116 -12.33 -5.74 -30.88
C LYS A 116 -13.03 -7.08 -30.65
N ARG A 117 -12.97 -7.98 -31.63
CA ARG A 117 -13.53 -9.33 -31.53
C ARG A 117 -12.72 -10.19 -30.56
N ALA A 118 -13.37 -11.10 -29.84
CA ALA A 118 -12.69 -12.16 -29.08
C ALA A 118 -11.95 -13.12 -30.03
N SER A 119 -10.91 -13.79 -29.52
CA SER A 119 -10.13 -14.72 -30.32
C SER A 119 -10.93 -15.98 -30.67
N ASN A 120 -10.54 -16.65 -31.76
CA ASN A 120 -11.20 -17.88 -32.16
C ASN A 120 -11.09 -18.97 -31.08
N GLU A 121 -9.95 -19.05 -30.38
CA GLU A 121 -9.76 -20.02 -29.29
C GLU A 121 -10.74 -19.77 -28.14
N VAL A 122 -10.90 -18.52 -27.69
CA VAL A 122 -11.89 -18.14 -26.67
C VAL A 122 -13.30 -18.54 -27.12
N LEU A 123 -13.66 -18.21 -28.37
CA LEU A 123 -14.98 -18.52 -28.92
C LEU A 123 -15.22 -20.03 -29.05
N GLU A 124 -14.21 -20.81 -29.38
CA GLU A 124 -14.30 -22.28 -29.45
C GLU A 124 -14.46 -22.91 -28.07
N ILE A 125 -13.74 -22.41 -27.06
CA ILE A 125 -13.87 -22.86 -25.67
C ILE A 125 -15.31 -22.63 -25.18
N LEU A 126 -15.84 -21.42 -25.40
CA LEU A 126 -17.19 -21.04 -24.99
C LEU A 126 -18.30 -21.65 -25.88
N GLY A 127 -17.97 -22.19 -27.06
CA GLY A 127 -18.96 -22.64 -28.04
C GLY A 127 -19.69 -21.49 -28.76
N ALA A 128 -19.07 -20.30 -28.78
CA ALA A 128 -19.62 -19.07 -29.32
C ALA A 128 -19.18 -18.75 -30.76
N SER A 129 -18.48 -19.65 -31.46
CA SER A 129 -17.91 -19.40 -32.79
C SER A 129 -18.93 -19.08 -33.90
N LYS A 130 -20.22 -19.37 -33.67
CA LYS A 130 -21.33 -19.10 -34.60
C LYS A 130 -22.31 -18.03 -34.11
N TRP A 131 -21.96 -17.31 -33.05
CA TRP A 131 -22.81 -16.28 -32.50
C TRP A 131 -22.83 -15.03 -33.39
N PRO A 132 -23.88 -14.20 -33.31
CA PRO A 132 -23.92 -12.91 -34.01
C PRO A 132 -22.72 -12.02 -33.65
N GLU A 133 -22.23 -11.25 -34.62
CA GLU A 133 -21.05 -10.37 -34.47
C GLU A 133 -21.14 -9.41 -33.26
N PRO A 134 -22.29 -8.78 -32.94
CA PRO A 134 -22.40 -7.93 -31.76
C PRO A 134 -22.02 -8.60 -30.44
N LEU A 135 -22.29 -9.90 -30.26
CA LEU A 135 -22.06 -10.58 -28.99
C LEU A 135 -20.61 -11.02 -28.78
N ILE A 136 -19.85 -11.17 -29.88
CA ILE A 136 -18.49 -11.72 -29.83
C ILE A 136 -17.42 -10.63 -29.83
N THR A 137 -17.82 -9.36 -29.72
CA THR A 137 -16.91 -8.29 -29.32
C THR A 137 -16.46 -8.55 -27.88
N ARG A 138 -15.21 -8.20 -27.54
CA ARG A 138 -14.70 -8.33 -26.18
C ARG A 138 -15.56 -7.56 -25.18
N CYS A 139 -16.10 -6.40 -25.57
CA CYS A 139 -16.92 -5.57 -24.69
C CYS A 139 -18.25 -6.25 -24.34
N ALA A 140 -18.95 -6.83 -25.32
CA ALA A 140 -20.20 -7.54 -25.08
C ALA A 140 -19.96 -8.90 -24.44
N LEU A 141 -19.00 -9.68 -24.97
CA LEU A 141 -18.68 -11.02 -24.51
C LEU A 141 -18.27 -11.01 -23.04
N TRP A 142 -17.33 -10.16 -22.65
CA TRP A 142 -16.83 -10.07 -21.27
C TRP A 142 -17.56 -9.05 -20.39
N GLY A 143 -18.59 -8.39 -20.95
CA GLY A 143 -19.52 -7.51 -20.25
C GLY A 143 -20.87 -8.19 -20.08
N SER A 144 -21.91 -7.67 -20.75
CA SER A 144 -23.30 -8.15 -20.55
C SER A 144 -23.49 -9.66 -20.73
N VAL A 145 -22.75 -10.30 -21.64
CA VAL A 145 -22.82 -11.75 -21.85
C VAL A 145 -22.23 -12.50 -20.65
N PHE A 146 -20.97 -12.25 -20.29
CA PHE A 146 -20.32 -12.96 -19.19
C PHE A 146 -20.96 -12.65 -17.84
N PHE A 147 -21.49 -11.43 -17.66
CA PHE A 147 -22.31 -11.08 -16.48
C PHE A 147 -23.47 -12.07 -16.35
N ASN A 148 -24.26 -12.25 -17.42
CA ASN A 148 -25.38 -13.20 -17.46
C ASN A 148 -24.95 -14.66 -17.29
N MET A 149 -23.75 -15.03 -17.74
CA MET A 149 -23.19 -16.36 -17.53
C MET A 149 -22.82 -16.63 -16.06
N CYS A 150 -22.26 -15.65 -15.36
CA CYS A 150 -21.87 -15.77 -13.95
C CYS A 150 -23.08 -15.76 -13.01
N ILE A 151 -24.05 -14.86 -13.25
CA ILE A 151 -25.27 -14.76 -12.42
C ILE A 151 -26.26 -15.92 -12.66
N GLY A 152 -26.10 -16.62 -13.78
CA GLY A 152 -27.00 -17.66 -14.27
C GLY A 152 -28.38 -17.14 -14.70
N ALA A 153 -29.16 -18.00 -15.35
CA ALA A 153 -30.56 -17.75 -15.71
C ALA A 153 -31.41 -19.00 -15.40
N TYR A 154 -32.72 -18.89 -15.60
CA TYR A 154 -33.66 -20.01 -15.39
C TYR A 154 -33.28 -21.24 -16.23
N ASP A 155 -32.90 -21.00 -17.49
CA ASP A 155 -32.35 -22.00 -18.40
C ASP A 155 -31.39 -21.36 -19.42
N ALA A 156 -30.71 -22.19 -20.21
CA ALA A 156 -29.73 -21.72 -21.18
C ALA A 156 -30.32 -20.81 -22.29
N PRO A 157 -31.50 -21.12 -22.89
CA PRO A 157 -32.15 -20.19 -23.83
C PRO A 157 -32.44 -18.82 -23.22
N SER A 158 -32.94 -18.79 -21.99
CA SER A 158 -33.22 -17.56 -21.26
C SER A 158 -31.96 -16.79 -20.92
N MET A 159 -30.85 -17.48 -20.59
CA MET A 159 -29.55 -16.83 -20.39
C MET A 159 -29.12 -16.04 -21.63
N PHE A 160 -29.28 -16.63 -22.81
CA PHE A 160 -28.90 -15.97 -24.06
C PHE A 160 -29.82 -14.77 -24.34
N SER A 161 -31.14 -14.95 -24.19
CA SER A 161 -32.07 -13.84 -24.35
C SER A 161 -31.79 -12.70 -23.36
N ASN A 162 -31.49 -13.02 -22.11
CA ASN A 162 -31.16 -12.03 -21.07
C ASN A 162 -29.87 -11.28 -21.41
N ALA A 163 -28.84 -11.99 -21.86
CA ALA A 163 -27.58 -11.39 -22.29
C ALA A 163 -27.78 -10.37 -23.42
N VAL A 164 -28.60 -10.69 -24.42
CA VAL A 164 -28.94 -9.77 -25.52
C VAL A 164 -29.83 -8.62 -25.04
N THR A 165 -30.81 -8.89 -24.17
CA THR A 165 -31.66 -7.85 -23.58
C THR A 165 -30.84 -6.81 -22.82
N ASP A 166 -29.81 -7.21 -22.09
CA ASP A 166 -28.93 -6.27 -21.38
C ASP A 166 -27.93 -5.55 -22.30
N MET A 167 -27.78 -5.96 -23.57
CA MET A 167 -26.98 -5.21 -24.54
C MET A 167 -27.59 -3.83 -24.87
N ALA A 168 -28.77 -3.49 -24.35
CA ALA A 168 -29.32 -2.13 -24.38
C ALA A 168 -28.28 -1.05 -24.03
N PHE A 169 -27.42 -1.33 -23.05
CA PHE A 169 -26.30 -0.47 -22.66
C PHE A 169 -25.35 -0.12 -23.82
N PHE A 170 -25.09 -1.05 -24.74
CA PHE A 170 -24.19 -0.82 -25.87
C PHE A 170 -24.80 0.06 -26.96
N ARG A 171 -26.08 0.43 -26.84
CA ARG A 171 -26.70 1.43 -27.72
C ARG A 171 -26.06 2.80 -27.55
N GLU A 172 -25.77 3.20 -26.29
CA GLU A 172 -24.99 4.41 -25.95
C GLU A 172 -23.59 4.37 -26.57
N HIS A 173 -23.07 3.17 -26.81
CA HIS A 173 -21.76 2.91 -27.38
C HIS A 173 -21.76 2.79 -28.91
N GLY A 174 -22.87 3.16 -29.57
CA GLY A 174 -22.97 3.18 -31.02
C GLY A 174 -23.02 1.80 -31.69
N TYR A 175 -23.29 0.71 -30.95
CA TYR A 175 -23.34 -0.64 -31.54
C TYR A 175 -24.39 -0.74 -32.66
N HIS A 176 -25.51 -0.04 -32.50
CA HIS A 176 -26.57 0.04 -33.50
C HIS A 176 -26.16 0.73 -34.81
N HIS A 177 -25.10 1.55 -34.80
CA HIS A 177 -24.51 2.12 -36.02
C HIS A 177 -23.50 1.20 -36.70
N VAL A 178 -22.86 0.31 -35.92
CA VAL A 178 -21.77 -0.56 -36.40
C VAL A 178 -22.31 -1.90 -36.91
N PHE A 179 -23.31 -2.45 -36.22
CA PHE A 179 -23.85 -3.78 -36.50
C PHE A 179 -25.31 -3.68 -36.97
N PRO A 180 -25.59 -3.90 -38.27
CA PRO A 180 -26.94 -3.78 -38.83
C PRO A 180 -27.98 -4.69 -38.16
N GLU A 181 -27.55 -5.85 -37.64
CA GLU A 181 -28.41 -6.81 -36.97
C GLU A 181 -28.73 -6.47 -35.51
N PHE A 182 -28.03 -5.50 -34.88
CA PHE A 182 -28.12 -5.24 -33.45
C PHE A 182 -29.55 -4.93 -32.98
N ASP A 183 -30.24 -4.00 -33.64
CA ASP A 183 -31.61 -3.64 -33.27
C ASP A 183 -32.59 -4.80 -33.49
N SER A 184 -32.39 -5.58 -34.54
CA SER A 184 -33.23 -6.76 -34.81
C SER A 184 -33.05 -7.85 -33.75
N LEU A 185 -31.81 -8.06 -33.32
CA LEU A 185 -31.42 -9.01 -32.29
C LEU A 185 -31.95 -8.57 -30.92
N PHE A 186 -31.76 -7.30 -30.57
CA PHE A 186 -32.29 -6.70 -29.35
C PHE A 186 -33.82 -6.82 -29.27
N ASN A 187 -34.54 -6.45 -30.33
CA ASN A 187 -35.99 -6.58 -30.39
C ASN A 187 -36.43 -8.05 -30.26
N SER A 188 -35.74 -8.98 -30.92
CA SER A 188 -36.02 -10.41 -30.78
C SER A 188 -35.91 -10.88 -29.32
N ALA A 189 -34.91 -10.41 -28.58
CA ALA A 189 -34.73 -10.77 -27.18
C ALA A 189 -35.74 -10.09 -26.25
N MET A 190 -36.17 -8.86 -26.54
CA MET A 190 -37.19 -8.15 -25.76
C MET A 190 -38.58 -8.80 -25.81
N TYR A 191 -38.89 -9.51 -26.89
CA TYR A 191 -40.19 -10.13 -27.12
C TYR A 191 -40.14 -11.67 -27.18
N ASP A 192 -39.02 -12.27 -26.79
CA ASP A 192 -38.87 -13.72 -26.79
C ASP A 192 -39.87 -14.37 -25.80
N GLN A 193 -40.76 -15.20 -26.37
CA GLN A 193 -41.91 -15.76 -25.67
C GLN A 193 -41.50 -16.72 -24.55
N HIS A 194 -40.38 -17.42 -24.72
CA HIS A 194 -39.88 -18.39 -23.74
C HIS A 194 -39.44 -17.67 -22.46
N ALA A 195 -38.54 -16.70 -22.57
CA ALA A 195 -38.07 -15.96 -21.41
C ALA A 195 -39.17 -15.09 -20.77
N LEU A 196 -40.24 -14.68 -21.50
CA LEU A 196 -41.35 -13.92 -20.90
C LEU A 196 -42.12 -14.78 -19.89
N GLN A 197 -42.12 -16.09 -20.10
CA GLN A 197 -42.80 -17.07 -19.25
C GLN A 197 -41.90 -17.57 -18.12
N THR A 198 -40.61 -17.20 -18.10
CA THR A 198 -39.71 -17.55 -16.99
C THR A 198 -39.92 -16.62 -15.79
N PRO A 199 -39.65 -17.10 -14.56
CA PRO A 199 -39.82 -16.29 -13.36
C PRO A 199 -38.89 -15.06 -13.38
N GLY A 200 -39.49 -13.86 -13.31
CA GLY A 200 -38.79 -12.57 -13.35
C GLY A 200 -38.46 -12.06 -14.77
N GLY A 201 -38.72 -12.86 -15.82
CA GLY A 201 -38.37 -12.49 -17.19
C GLY A 201 -39.21 -11.36 -17.78
N THR A 202 -40.47 -11.24 -17.35
CA THR A 202 -41.34 -10.11 -17.73
C THR A 202 -40.87 -8.81 -17.05
N GLU A 203 -40.59 -8.87 -15.75
CA GLU A 203 -40.13 -7.74 -14.94
C GLU A 203 -38.75 -7.26 -15.39
N ARG A 204 -37.85 -8.17 -15.77
CA ARG A 204 -36.54 -7.86 -16.34
C ARG A 204 -36.64 -7.01 -17.60
N ARG A 205 -37.43 -7.45 -18.57
CA ARG A 205 -37.60 -6.73 -19.84
C ARG A 205 -38.33 -5.41 -19.67
N ALA A 206 -39.31 -5.35 -18.76
CA ALA A 206 -39.95 -4.09 -18.40
C ALA A 206 -38.94 -3.10 -17.80
N ALA A 207 -38.05 -3.56 -16.91
CA ALA A 207 -36.99 -2.72 -16.34
C ALA A 207 -35.98 -2.24 -17.41
N VAL A 208 -35.59 -3.11 -18.35
CA VAL A 208 -34.75 -2.69 -19.49
C VAL A 208 -35.46 -1.66 -20.37
N ALA A 209 -36.76 -1.81 -20.65
CA ALA A 209 -37.51 -0.83 -21.41
C ALA A 209 -37.56 0.55 -20.71
N ILE A 210 -37.61 0.59 -19.38
CA ILE A 210 -37.50 1.82 -18.59
C ILE A 210 -36.10 2.43 -18.76
N GLY A 211 -35.04 1.62 -18.65
CA GLY A 211 -33.65 2.07 -18.80
C GLY A 211 -33.33 2.59 -20.21
N VAL A 212 -33.84 1.93 -21.25
CA VAL A 212 -33.67 2.37 -22.65
C VAL A 212 -34.21 3.77 -22.89
N GLN A 213 -35.28 4.19 -22.19
CA GLN A 213 -35.77 5.56 -22.30
C GLN A 213 -34.77 6.57 -21.75
N TYR A 214 -34.15 6.28 -20.61
CA TYR A 214 -33.07 7.10 -20.07
C TYR A 214 -31.86 7.16 -21.00
N ILE A 215 -31.42 6.01 -21.53
CA ILE A 215 -30.29 5.93 -22.48
C ILE A 215 -30.57 6.80 -23.72
N ASN A 216 -31.78 6.76 -24.27
CA ASN A 216 -32.14 7.60 -25.42
C ASN A 216 -32.14 9.09 -25.05
N ASP A 217 -32.71 9.46 -23.90
CA ASP A 217 -32.71 10.85 -23.41
C ASP A 217 -31.27 11.38 -23.23
N LYS A 218 -30.36 10.53 -22.74
CA LYS A 218 -28.93 10.83 -22.58
C LYS A 218 -28.22 10.97 -23.92
N ILE A 219 -28.40 10.03 -24.85
CA ILE A 219 -27.80 10.10 -26.20
C ILE A 219 -28.20 11.41 -26.89
N VAL A 220 -29.50 11.76 -26.85
CA VAL A 220 -29.98 13.03 -27.41
C VAL A 220 -29.27 14.22 -26.76
N PHE A 221 -29.16 14.23 -25.43
CA PHE A 221 -28.44 15.28 -24.72
C PHE A 221 -26.97 15.37 -25.17
N GLU A 222 -26.24 14.25 -25.24
CA GLU A 222 -24.82 14.25 -25.62
C GLU A 222 -24.60 14.65 -27.08
N GLU A 223 -25.42 14.18 -28.01
CA GLU A 223 -25.35 14.53 -29.43
C GLU A 223 -25.63 16.01 -29.68
N GLU A 224 -26.64 16.58 -29.03
CA GLU A 224 -27.00 18.00 -29.17
C GLU A 224 -25.90 18.93 -28.65
N ASN A 225 -25.06 18.44 -27.75
CA ASN A 225 -24.19 19.27 -26.92
C ASN A 225 -22.71 18.92 -27.00
N GLN A 226 -22.32 17.89 -27.77
CA GLN A 226 -20.98 17.29 -27.82
C GLN A 226 -19.85 18.33 -27.88
N ALA A 227 -19.99 19.36 -28.71
CA ALA A 227 -18.97 20.40 -28.90
C ALA A 227 -18.74 21.30 -27.66
N ASN A 228 -19.70 21.34 -26.74
CA ASN A 228 -19.68 22.22 -25.57
C ASN A 228 -19.46 21.46 -24.26
N LEU A 229 -19.44 20.12 -24.29
CA LEU A 229 -19.32 19.31 -23.08
C LEU A 229 -17.88 19.17 -22.58
N GLU A 230 -16.86 19.49 -23.38
CA GLU A 230 -15.45 19.25 -23.02
C GLU A 230 -15.04 19.93 -21.70
N GLY A 231 -14.38 19.19 -20.81
CA GLY A 231 -13.92 19.65 -19.49
C GLY A 231 -15.02 20.11 -18.53
N LEU A 232 -16.28 19.69 -18.72
CA LEU A 232 -17.39 20.00 -17.82
C LEU A 232 -17.74 18.81 -16.92
N SER A 233 -18.16 19.12 -15.70
CA SER A 233 -18.68 18.18 -14.71
C SER A 233 -19.99 18.72 -14.13
N ALA A 234 -20.97 17.84 -13.92
CA ALA A 234 -22.25 18.19 -13.30
C ALA A 234 -22.15 18.29 -11.77
N LYS A 235 -22.89 19.23 -11.19
CA LYS A 235 -23.07 19.36 -9.73
C LYS A 235 -24.27 18.54 -9.29
N MET A 236 -24.05 17.60 -8.39
CA MET A 236 -25.09 16.74 -7.85
C MET A 236 -24.88 16.52 -6.35
N ASN A 237 -25.99 16.52 -5.61
CA ASN A 237 -25.99 16.04 -4.23
C ASN A 237 -25.99 14.51 -4.21
N ARG A 238 -25.79 13.91 -3.04
CA ARG A 238 -25.65 12.45 -2.91
C ARG A 238 -26.87 11.69 -3.42
N GLN A 239 -28.08 12.17 -3.15
CA GLN A 239 -29.31 11.53 -3.61
C GLN A 239 -29.47 11.56 -5.14
N THR A 240 -29.20 12.70 -5.78
CA THR A 240 -29.23 12.84 -7.23
C THR A 240 -28.16 11.96 -7.88
N MET A 241 -26.94 11.93 -7.31
CA MET A 241 -25.86 11.07 -7.79
C MET A 241 -26.26 9.59 -7.76
N GLN A 242 -26.84 9.10 -6.66
CA GLN A 242 -27.26 7.69 -6.58
C GLN A 242 -28.38 7.38 -7.59
N THR A 243 -29.32 8.30 -7.78
CA THR A 243 -30.40 8.11 -8.75
C THR A 243 -29.85 8.07 -10.18
N VAL A 244 -28.98 9.00 -10.55
CA VAL A 244 -28.34 9.03 -11.88
C VAL A 244 -27.48 7.79 -12.10
N SER A 245 -26.63 7.44 -11.14
CA SER A 245 -25.73 6.27 -11.22
C SER A 245 -26.47 4.94 -11.39
N LEU A 246 -27.65 4.80 -10.78
CA LEU A 246 -28.51 3.63 -10.98
C LEU A 246 -28.90 3.48 -12.46
N PHE A 247 -29.23 4.56 -13.16
CA PHE A 247 -29.58 4.51 -14.59
C PHE A 247 -28.37 4.48 -15.51
N GLU A 248 -27.28 5.16 -15.15
CA GLU A 248 -26.00 5.09 -15.87
C GLU A 248 -25.45 3.66 -15.90
N SER A 249 -25.64 2.87 -14.83
CA SER A 249 -25.31 1.44 -14.84
C SER A 249 -25.96 0.69 -16.00
N SER A 250 -27.14 1.15 -16.46
CA SER A 250 -27.87 0.65 -17.63
C SER A 250 -28.21 -0.84 -17.63
N LEU A 251 -28.07 -1.52 -16.49
CA LEU A 251 -28.31 -2.96 -16.30
C LEU A 251 -29.54 -3.23 -15.41
N LEU A 252 -30.59 -2.43 -15.58
CA LEU A 252 -31.81 -2.50 -14.76
C LEU A 252 -32.55 -3.85 -14.89
N GLY A 253 -32.32 -4.59 -15.97
CA GLY A 253 -32.81 -5.96 -16.11
C GLY A 253 -32.29 -6.88 -15.01
N MET A 254 -30.99 -6.78 -14.72
CA MET A 254 -30.34 -7.56 -13.65
C MET A 254 -30.81 -7.12 -12.26
N VAL A 255 -31.05 -5.83 -12.05
CA VAL A 255 -31.64 -5.28 -10.80
C VAL A 255 -32.98 -5.93 -10.51
N SER A 256 -33.89 -5.86 -11.49
CA SER A 256 -35.25 -6.37 -11.39
C SER A 256 -35.24 -7.88 -11.11
N GLU A 257 -34.39 -8.63 -11.83
CA GLU A 257 -34.28 -10.08 -11.63
C GLU A 257 -33.64 -10.45 -10.29
N ALA A 258 -32.62 -9.73 -9.82
CA ALA A 258 -31.98 -9.97 -8.52
C ALA A 258 -32.97 -9.76 -7.37
N ILE A 259 -33.75 -8.67 -7.42
CA ILE A 259 -34.82 -8.38 -6.45
C ILE A 259 -35.90 -9.46 -6.52
N PHE A 260 -36.32 -9.85 -7.73
CA PHE A 260 -37.30 -10.93 -7.92
C PHE A 260 -36.83 -12.26 -7.30
N ARG A 261 -35.53 -12.57 -7.40
CA ARG A 261 -34.89 -13.75 -6.77
C ARG A 261 -34.75 -13.62 -5.25
N GLY A 262 -35.22 -12.53 -4.65
CA GLY A 262 -35.25 -12.29 -3.21
C GLY A 262 -33.95 -11.69 -2.64
N CYS A 263 -33.14 -11.03 -3.47
CA CYS A 263 -32.02 -10.21 -2.99
C CYS A 263 -32.55 -8.91 -2.37
N ASP A 264 -31.80 -8.35 -1.42
CA ASP A 264 -32.17 -7.09 -0.75
C ASP A 264 -32.18 -5.93 -1.76
N PRO A 265 -33.31 -5.23 -1.96
CA PRO A 265 -33.40 -4.10 -2.88
C PRO A 265 -32.41 -2.97 -2.58
N ALA A 266 -32.15 -2.66 -1.30
CA ALA A 266 -31.22 -1.60 -0.92
C ALA A 266 -29.78 -1.94 -1.35
N ALA A 267 -29.42 -3.20 -1.12
CA ALA A 267 -28.09 -3.73 -1.40
C ALA A 267 -27.85 -3.85 -2.92
N VAL A 268 -28.86 -4.29 -3.67
CA VAL A 268 -28.87 -4.33 -5.15
C VAL A 268 -28.74 -2.94 -5.75
N VAL A 269 -29.50 -1.95 -5.26
CA VAL A 269 -29.40 -0.56 -5.75
C VAL A 269 -28.04 0.03 -5.41
N ASN A 270 -27.51 -0.20 -4.21
CA ASN A 270 -26.16 0.22 -3.84
C ASN A 270 -25.10 -0.36 -4.79
N ASP A 271 -25.21 -1.64 -5.16
CA ASP A 271 -24.28 -2.27 -6.08
C ASP A 271 -24.32 -1.60 -7.48
N MET A 272 -25.51 -1.25 -7.98
CA MET A 272 -25.62 -0.53 -9.25
C MET A 272 -25.09 0.89 -9.17
N VAL A 273 -25.36 1.59 -8.07
CA VAL A 273 -24.80 2.92 -7.79
C VAL A 273 -23.28 2.85 -7.82
N LEU A 274 -22.68 1.82 -7.22
CA LEU A 274 -21.23 1.61 -7.20
C LEU A 274 -20.64 1.21 -8.56
N SER A 275 -21.44 0.73 -9.51
CA SER A 275 -20.94 0.27 -10.81
C SER A 275 -20.41 1.38 -11.72
N CYS A 276 -20.91 2.60 -11.52
CA CYS A 276 -20.42 3.78 -12.21
C CYS A 276 -19.03 4.18 -11.68
N PRO A 277 -18.86 4.50 -10.37
CA PRO A 277 -17.55 4.81 -9.83
C PRO A 277 -16.60 3.63 -9.88
N ALA A 278 -17.05 2.38 -9.79
CA ALA A 278 -16.22 1.20 -10.03
C ALA A 278 -15.38 1.29 -11.29
N THR A 279 -16.02 1.75 -12.37
CA THR A 279 -15.39 1.90 -13.68
C THR A 279 -14.23 2.90 -13.59
N ASP A 280 -14.43 4.00 -12.85
CA ASP A 280 -13.46 5.06 -12.64
C ASP A 280 -12.42 4.77 -11.52
N VAL A 281 -12.77 3.98 -10.48
CA VAL A 281 -11.87 3.49 -9.41
C VAL A 281 -10.85 2.56 -10.07
N VAL A 282 -11.33 1.61 -10.87
CA VAL A 282 -10.50 0.63 -11.53
C VAL A 282 -9.71 1.26 -12.67
N ASP A 283 -10.26 2.20 -13.43
CA ASP A 283 -9.51 2.94 -14.44
C ASP A 283 -8.38 3.75 -13.77
N VAL A 284 -7.15 3.22 -13.85
CA VAL A 284 -5.95 3.82 -13.22
C VAL A 284 -5.55 5.09 -13.97
N GLY A 285 -6.31 6.16 -13.78
CA GLY A 285 -6.39 7.26 -14.73
C GLY A 285 -5.07 7.96 -15.11
N SER A 286 -4.98 8.33 -16.38
CA SER A 286 -4.07 9.37 -16.85
C SER A 286 -4.69 10.28 -17.93
N ASP A 287 -6.02 10.35 -18.02
CA ASP A 287 -6.69 11.37 -18.85
C ASP A 287 -7.88 12.03 -18.15
N LEU A 288 -7.55 12.99 -17.28
CA LEU A 288 -8.47 13.90 -16.61
C LEU A 288 -9.12 14.93 -17.56
N VAL A 289 -9.24 14.59 -18.85
CA VAL A 289 -9.91 15.37 -19.89
C VAL A 289 -11.02 14.56 -20.56
N ASN A 290 -11.30 13.32 -20.13
CA ASN A 290 -12.56 12.67 -20.50
C ASN A 290 -13.69 13.43 -19.82
N SER A 291 -14.28 14.34 -20.57
CA SER A 291 -15.50 15.01 -20.16
C SER A 291 -16.66 14.04 -20.34
N GLU A 292 -16.99 13.35 -19.28
CA GLU A 292 -18.31 12.78 -19.10
C GLU A 292 -18.96 13.69 -18.07
N VAL A 293 -19.98 14.44 -18.49
CA VAL A 293 -20.70 15.38 -17.61
C VAL A 293 -21.14 14.68 -16.31
N MET A 294 -21.39 13.37 -16.39
CA MET A 294 -21.78 12.47 -15.30
C MET A 294 -20.63 11.58 -14.78
N ASN A 295 -19.36 12.00 -14.91
CA ASN A 295 -18.26 11.22 -14.34
C ASN A 295 -18.34 11.20 -12.80
N SER A 296 -18.73 10.05 -12.27
CA SER A 296 -18.98 9.82 -10.84
C SER A 296 -17.81 10.15 -9.92
N PHE A 297 -16.58 10.11 -10.43
CA PHE A 297 -15.36 10.51 -9.72
C PHE A 297 -15.13 12.01 -9.68
N LEU A 298 -15.55 12.74 -10.72
CA LEU A 298 -15.34 14.18 -10.87
C LEU A 298 -16.56 15.02 -10.43
N ASN A 299 -17.72 14.39 -10.22
CA ASN A 299 -18.95 15.03 -9.78
C ASN A 299 -19.09 15.16 -8.25
N THR A 300 -18.02 14.91 -7.48
CA THR A 300 -18.03 15.10 -6.02
C THR A 300 -17.82 16.57 -5.66
N ALA A 301 -18.35 16.98 -4.50
CA ALA A 301 -18.24 18.36 -4.05
C ALA A 301 -16.79 18.78 -3.76
N ASP A 302 -15.94 17.84 -3.35
CA ASP A 302 -14.48 18.02 -3.24
C ASP A 302 -13.85 18.59 -4.51
N ILE A 303 -14.41 18.30 -5.68
CA ILE A 303 -13.86 18.69 -6.98
C ILE A 303 -14.63 19.85 -7.59
N TYR A 304 -15.95 19.76 -7.71
CA TYR A 304 -16.72 20.76 -8.46
C TYR A 304 -16.79 22.11 -7.75
N GLU A 305 -16.65 22.18 -6.41
CA GLU A 305 -16.71 23.46 -5.69
C GLU A 305 -15.53 24.36 -6.02
N THR A 306 -14.36 23.77 -6.24
CA THR A 306 -13.15 24.49 -6.62
C THR A 306 -12.99 24.61 -8.13
N GLY A 307 -13.59 23.69 -8.89
CA GLY A 307 -13.34 23.52 -10.32
C GLY A 307 -11.90 23.07 -10.64
N ILE A 308 -11.12 22.70 -9.63
CA ILE A 308 -9.71 22.31 -9.74
C ILE A 308 -9.58 20.87 -9.27
N VAL A 309 -9.17 20.01 -10.19
CA VAL A 309 -8.83 18.62 -9.86
C VAL A 309 -7.45 18.60 -9.25
N THR A 310 -7.35 18.16 -7.99
CA THR A 310 -6.09 18.01 -7.24
C THR A 310 -5.81 16.55 -6.91
N GLU A 311 -4.57 16.22 -6.57
CA GLU A 311 -4.20 14.90 -6.03
C GLU A 311 -5.04 14.50 -4.83
N GLU A 312 -5.12 15.44 -3.90
CA GLU A 312 -5.68 15.22 -2.59
C GLU A 312 -7.18 14.91 -2.70
N ALA A 313 -7.90 15.67 -3.52
CA ALA A 313 -9.31 15.45 -3.79
C ALA A 313 -9.54 14.09 -4.48
N LEU A 314 -8.77 13.78 -5.53
CA LEU A 314 -8.88 12.49 -6.22
C LEU A 314 -8.60 11.30 -5.29
N ARG A 315 -7.63 11.42 -4.39
CA ARG A 315 -7.30 10.37 -3.42
C ARG A 315 -8.40 10.18 -2.38
N ARG A 316 -9.00 11.26 -1.86
CA ARG A 316 -10.12 11.15 -0.92
C ARG A 316 -11.33 10.50 -1.57
N VAL A 317 -11.69 10.94 -2.78
CA VAL A 317 -12.82 10.38 -3.54
C VAL A 317 -12.59 8.92 -3.87
N TYR A 318 -11.37 8.56 -4.28
CA TYR A 318 -10.98 7.17 -4.50
C TYR A 318 -11.17 6.32 -3.26
N ASN A 319 -10.61 6.74 -2.11
CA ASN A 319 -10.75 6.01 -0.85
C ASN A 319 -12.23 5.85 -0.46
N ALA A 320 -13.03 6.89 -0.60
CA ALA A 320 -14.45 6.85 -0.28
C ALA A 320 -15.21 5.78 -1.09
N TYR A 321 -15.01 5.73 -2.41
CA TYR A 321 -15.60 4.69 -3.25
C TYR A 321 -15.00 3.31 -3.03
N ALA A 322 -13.69 3.21 -2.79
CA ALA A 322 -13.02 1.96 -2.42
C ALA A 322 -13.66 1.36 -1.18
N HIS A 323 -13.81 2.16 -0.12
CA HIS A 323 -14.43 1.74 1.14
C HIS A 323 -15.90 1.37 0.95
N ALA A 324 -16.63 2.10 0.12
CA ALA A 324 -18.03 1.80 -0.20
C ALA A 324 -18.22 0.46 -0.94
N GLY A 325 -17.28 0.07 -1.80
CA GLY A 325 -17.31 -1.20 -2.54
C GLY A 325 -16.79 -2.42 -1.78
N ALA A 326 -16.08 -2.22 -0.66
CA ALA A 326 -15.37 -3.28 0.06
C ALA A 326 -16.29 -4.44 0.47
N ARG A 327 -17.41 -4.14 1.12
CA ARG A 327 -18.35 -5.17 1.60
C ARG A 327 -18.96 -5.95 0.44
N THR A 328 -19.28 -5.27 -0.65
CA THR A 328 -19.85 -5.91 -1.83
C THR A 328 -18.90 -6.97 -2.41
N LEU A 329 -17.60 -6.69 -2.46
CA LEU A 329 -16.60 -7.60 -3.02
C LEU A 329 -16.06 -8.64 -2.02
N ALA A 330 -16.10 -8.37 -0.72
CA ALA A 330 -15.58 -9.26 0.31
C ALA A 330 -16.66 -10.17 0.93
N GLU A 331 -17.82 -9.62 1.26
CA GLU A 331 -18.87 -10.31 2.03
C GLU A 331 -20.10 -10.65 1.20
N ARG A 332 -20.39 -9.93 0.11
CA ARG A 332 -21.58 -10.18 -0.73
C ARG A 332 -21.24 -10.68 -2.13
N TRP A 333 -20.00 -11.08 -2.39
CA TRP A 333 -19.49 -11.47 -3.72
C TRP A 333 -20.33 -12.55 -4.43
N TRP A 334 -21.06 -13.37 -3.68
CA TRP A 334 -21.92 -14.42 -4.25
C TRP A 334 -23.25 -13.89 -4.80
N GLU A 335 -23.65 -12.66 -4.46
CA GLU A 335 -24.90 -12.07 -4.94
C GLU A 335 -24.81 -11.64 -6.41
N PRO A 336 -25.89 -11.76 -7.21
CA PRO A 336 -25.83 -11.51 -8.66
C PRO A 336 -25.25 -10.14 -9.06
N THR A 337 -25.62 -9.08 -8.35
CA THR A 337 -25.16 -7.71 -8.64
C THR A 337 -23.74 -7.43 -8.13
N ALA A 338 -23.33 -8.09 -7.05
CA ALA A 338 -21.95 -8.05 -6.58
C ALA A 338 -21.00 -8.76 -7.56
N GLN A 339 -21.42 -9.88 -8.14
CA GLN A 339 -20.66 -10.55 -9.20
C GLN A 339 -20.48 -9.64 -10.42
N MET A 340 -21.52 -8.92 -10.84
CA MET A 340 -21.41 -7.93 -11.91
C MET A 340 -20.37 -6.85 -11.58
N LEU A 341 -20.36 -6.33 -10.36
CA LEU A 341 -19.35 -5.36 -9.91
C LEU A 341 -17.93 -5.93 -9.92
N ALA A 342 -17.76 -7.14 -9.40
CA ALA A 342 -16.50 -7.86 -9.45
C ALA A 342 -15.98 -8.01 -10.89
N LEU A 343 -16.91 -8.17 -11.84
CA LEU A 343 -16.61 -8.32 -13.24
C LEU A 343 -16.16 -6.98 -13.91
N LEU A 344 -16.18 -5.83 -13.25
CA LEU A 344 -15.67 -4.60 -13.88
C LEU A 344 -14.14 -4.60 -13.95
N TYR A 345 -13.47 -5.18 -12.95
CA TYR A 345 -12.01 -5.19 -12.87
C TYR A 345 -11.34 -5.82 -14.10
N GLN A 346 -11.68 -7.06 -14.41
CA GLN A 346 -11.14 -7.76 -15.56
C GLN A 346 -11.73 -7.26 -16.88
N TRP A 347 -12.95 -6.68 -16.88
CA TRP A 347 -13.49 -6.03 -18.06
C TRP A 347 -12.57 -4.90 -18.53
N HIS A 348 -12.00 -4.11 -17.60
CA HIS A 348 -11.02 -3.08 -17.94
C HIS A 348 -9.72 -3.65 -18.51
N ILE A 349 -9.26 -4.81 -18.01
CA ILE A 349 -8.06 -5.48 -18.52
C ILE A 349 -8.28 -5.95 -19.96
N VAL A 350 -9.33 -6.74 -20.22
CA VAL A 350 -9.48 -7.45 -21.51
C VAL A 350 -9.93 -6.57 -22.68
N ASN A 351 -10.51 -5.39 -22.39
CA ASN A 351 -11.19 -4.61 -23.42
C ASN A 351 -10.32 -3.63 -24.20
N HIS A 352 -9.08 -3.33 -23.77
CA HIS A 352 -8.17 -2.35 -24.39
C HIS A 352 -8.76 -0.92 -24.61
N ARG A 353 -10.08 -0.72 -24.48
CA ARG A 353 -10.82 0.52 -24.69
C ARG A 353 -10.38 1.60 -23.69
N HIS A 354 -10.10 1.16 -22.47
CA HIS A 354 -9.60 2.00 -21.39
C HIS A 354 -8.09 1.95 -21.26
N ASN A 355 -7.37 1.14 -22.07
CA ASN A 355 -5.92 0.96 -21.98
C ASN A 355 -5.46 0.71 -20.52
N PHE A 356 -6.20 -0.10 -19.77
CA PHE A 356 -6.04 -0.26 -18.32
C PHE A 356 -4.60 -0.52 -17.89
N LEU A 357 -3.91 -1.47 -18.54
CA LEU A 357 -2.53 -1.82 -18.21
C LEU A 357 -1.57 -0.64 -18.45
N ARG A 358 -1.73 0.07 -19.56
CA ARG A 358 -0.95 1.27 -19.88
C ARG A 358 -1.21 2.38 -18.86
N ARG A 359 -2.48 2.61 -18.55
CA ARG A 359 -2.95 3.55 -17.53
C ARG A 359 -2.38 3.25 -16.16
N ALA A 360 -2.32 1.96 -15.80
CA ALA A 360 -1.64 1.52 -14.61
C ALA A 360 -0.15 1.91 -14.65
N VAL A 361 0.61 1.60 -15.72
CA VAL A 361 2.02 2.04 -15.85
C VAL A 361 2.20 3.57 -15.75
N LEU A 362 1.25 4.33 -16.28
CA LEU A 362 1.23 5.79 -16.21
C LEU A 362 0.78 6.33 -14.86
N GLY A 363 0.36 5.47 -13.93
CA GLY A 363 -0.50 5.80 -12.82
C GLY A 363 -0.04 6.99 -11.99
N TYR A 364 -0.98 7.92 -11.83
CA TYR A 364 -0.94 9.03 -10.90
C TYR A 364 -0.80 8.56 -9.43
N CYS A 365 -0.30 9.43 -8.55
CA CYS A 365 -0.01 9.25 -7.11
C CYS A 365 -1.23 8.94 -6.19
N LYS A 366 -2.25 8.23 -6.70
CA LYS A 366 -3.23 7.51 -5.87
C LYS A 366 -2.57 6.45 -4.97
N VAL A 367 -1.30 6.13 -5.23
CA VAL A 367 -0.44 5.23 -4.46
C VAL A 367 -0.09 5.83 -3.10
N GLN A 368 -0.75 5.37 -2.04
CA GLN A 368 -0.31 5.63 -0.67
C GLN A 368 1.03 4.92 -0.39
N HIS A 369 1.95 5.63 0.27
CA HIS A 369 3.20 5.05 0.76
C HIS A 369 2.94 4.22 2.03
N GLY A 370 2.61 2.94 1.86
CA GLY A 370 2.46 2.00 2.99
C GLY A 370 1.33 0.99 2.80
N LEU A 371 1.23 0.06 3.75
CA LEU A 371 0.03 -0.75 3.94
C LEU A 371 -0.94 0.08 4.80
N SER A 372 -2.04 0.52 4.20
CA SER A 372 -3.22 0.94 4.99
C SER A 372 -4.04 -0.31 5.31
N ASP A 373 -4.62 -0.37 6.51
CA ASP A 373 -5.61 -1.40 6.83
C ASP A 373 -6.76 -1.32 5.82
N GLN A 374 -7.32 -2.46 5.42
CA GLN A 374 -8.50 -2.49 4.55
C GLN A 374 -9.72 -1.96 5.32
N ARG A 375 -10.51 -1.14 4.66
CA ARG A 375 -11.64 -0.43 5.28
C ARG A 375 -12.90 -0.60 4.46
N GLU A 376 -14.03 -0.52 5.15
CA GLU A 376 -15.35 -0.42 4.55
C GLU A 376 -16.08 0.83 5.03
N ALA A 377 -17.05 1.30 4.25
CA ALA A 377 -17.97 2.37 4.59
C ALA A 377 -19.30 2.13 3.87
N ASP A 378 -20.39 2.67 4.38
CA ASP A 378 -21.60 2.84 3.58
C ASP A 378 -21.51 4.17 2.81
N MET A 379 -22.23 4.30 1.69
CA MET A 379 -22.20 5.51 0.86
C MET A 379 -22.62 6.78 1.62
N ASP A 380 -23.58 6.66 2.55
CA ASP A 380 -24.04 7.72 3.46
C ASP A 380 -23.05 8.09 4.55
N GLU A 381 -22.06 7.23 4.79
CA GLU A 381 -20.99 7.53 5.74
C GLU A 381 -19.78 8.12 5.02
N ALA A 382 -19.40 7.56 3.87
CA ALA A 382 -18.26 7.99 3.08
C ALA A 382 -18.46 9.37 2.44
N PHE A 383 -19.72 9.74 2.17
CA PHE A 383 -20.12 11.00 1.57
C PHE A 383 -21.25 11.67 2.35
N ASP A 384 -21.16 12.97 2.57
CA ASP A 384 -22.25 13.75 3.18
C ASP A 384 -23.43 13.96 2.20
N GLU A 385 -24.47 14.68 2.62
CA GLU A 385 -25.62 14.97 1.77
C GLU A 385 -25.29 15.74 0.49
N ASN A 386 -24.24 16.55 0.50
CA ASN A 386 -23.76 17.34 -0.62
C ASN A 386 -22.69 16.63 -1.45
N LEU A 387 -22.39 15.36 -1.15
CA LEU A 387 -21.39 14.55 -1.82
C LEU A 387 -19.94 15.02 -1.56
N HIS A 388 -19.68 15.61 -0.39
CA HIS A 388 -18.33 15.80 0.16
C HIS A 388 -17.84 14.52 0.81
N THR A 389 -16.58 14.17 0.59
CA THR A 389 -15.92 13.08 1.31
C THR A 389 -15.78 13.41 2.78
N THR A 390 -16.24 12.52 3.65
CA THR A 390 -16.21 12.72 5.12
C THR A 390 -14.94 12.16 5.75
N GLY A 391 -14.24 11.28 5.02
CA GLY A 391 -13.13 10.48 5.54
C GLY A 391 -13.56 9.32 6.45
N PHE A 392 -14.86 9.16 6.72
CA PHE A 392 -15.36 8.07 7.56
C PHE A 392 -15.18 6.72 6.88
N SER A 393 -14.59 5.78 7.60
CA SER A 393 -14.51 4.38 7.23
C SER A 393 -14.17 3.54 8.46
N ARG A 394 -14.60 2.28 8.48
CA ARG A 394 -14.36 1.33 9.57
C ARG A 394 -13.49 0.17 9.09
N PRO A 395 -12.78 -0.54 9.99
CA PRO A 395 -12.03 -1.74 9.62
C PRO A 395 -12.92 -2.78 8.94
N LEU A 396 -12.44 -3.39 7.85
CA LEU A 396 -13.10 -4.51 7.21
C LEU A 396 -13.00 -5.75 8.11
N LYS A 397 -14.14 -6.41 8.36
CA LYS A 397 -14.29 -7.45 9.40
C LYS A 397 -13.43 -8.70 9.17
N ASP A 398 -13.17 -9.05 7.91
CA ASP A 398 -12.38 -10.21 7.49
C ASP A 398 -11.30 -9.81 6.46
N ALA A 399 -10.55 -8.75 6.78
CA ALA A 399 -9.48 -8.24 5.92
C ALA A 399 -8.37 -9.27 5.72
N CYS A 400 -8.00 -9.52 4.47
CA CYS A 400 -6.78 -10.27 4.16
C CYS A 400 -5.53 -9.41 4.43
N ASN A 401 -4.35 -10.02 4.41
CA ASN A 401 -3.09 -9.33 4.68
C ASN A 401 -2.65 -8.33 3.58
N GLY A 402 -3.40 -8.21 2.47
CA GLY A 402 -3.14 -7.26 1.40
C GLY A 402 -1.82 -7.44 0.64
N ALA A 403 -1.25 -8.65 0.65
CA ALA A 403 -0.12 -9.02 -0.19
C ALA A 403 -0.55 -9.31 -1.65
N ASP A 404 0.41 -9.30 -2.59
CA ASP A 404 0.17 -9.63 -4.02
C ASP A 404 -0.61 -10.94 -4.20
N THR A 405 -0.25 -11.94 -3.41
CA THR A 405 -1.07 -13.14 -3.17
C THR A 405 -1.28 -13.19 -1.68
N CYS A 406 -2.47 -12.82 -1.22
CA CYS A 406 -2.77 -12.72 0.21
C CYS A 406 -2.92 -14.11 0.85
N ASP A 407 -2.99 -14.10 2.17
CA ASP A 407 -3.27 -15.28 3.00
C ASP A 407 -4.61 -15.93 2.63
N THR A 408 -5.66 -15.14 2.41
CA THR A 408 -6.98 -15.68 2.01
C THR A 408 -6.93 -16.40 0.67
N VAL A 409 -6.22 -15.84 -0.33
CA VAL A 409 -6.06 -16.47 -1.65
C VAL A 409 -5.16 -17.70 -1.55
N SER A 410 -4.09 -17.64 -0.77
CA SER A 410 -3.21 -18.79 -0.56
C SER A 410 -4.00 -19.97 0.03
N HIS A 411 -4.79 -19.70 1.07
CA HIS A 411 -5.70 -20.68 1.66
C HIS A 411 -6.74 -21.19 0.64
N PHE A 412 -7.33 -20.31 -0.16
CA PHE A 412 -8.29 -20.69 -1.19
C PHE A 412 -7.68 -21.62 -2.24
N LEU A 413 -6.45 -21.32 -2.69
CA LEU A 413 -5.73 -22.14 -3.66
C LEU A 413 -5.38 -23.53 -3.11
N GLU A 414 -5.00 -23.64 -1.84
CA GLU A 414 -4.71 -24.93 -1.20
C GLU A 414 -5.92 -25.87 -1.13
N HIS A 415 -7.13 -25.30 -1.07
CA HIS A 415 -8.39 -26.04 -0.94
C HIS A 415 -9.17 -26.14 -2.25
N SER A 416 -8.67 -25.56 -3.33
CA SER A 416 -9.31 -25.64 -4.65
C SER A 416 -9.22 -27.06 -5.22
N LYS A 417 -10.28 -27.48 -5.90
CA LYS A 417 -10.31 -28.76 -6.64
C LYS A 417 -9.39 -28.78 -7.86
N ASN A 418 -9.04 -27.62 -8.41
CA ASN A 418 -8.07 -27.48 -9.50
C ASN A 418 -7.12 -26.30 -9.19
N PRO A 419 -6.17 -26.49 -8.27
CA PRO A 419 -5.32 -25.40 -7.78
C PRO A 419 -4.45 -24.81 -8.89
N SER A 420 -4.11 -25.58 -9.93
CA SER A 420 -3.36 -25.09 -11.09
C SER A 420 -4.15 -24.08 -11.92
N LEU A 421 -5.41 -24.39 -12.24
CA LEU A 421 -6.24 -23.52 -13.08
C LEU A 421 -6.61 -22.24 -12.34
N ILE A 422 -6.98 -22.35 -11.06
CA ILE A 422 -7.35 -21.20 -10.23
C ILE A 422 -6.12 -20.32 -9.93
N ARG A 423 -4.94 -20.91 -9.73
CA ARG A 423 -3.69 -20.16 -9.61
C ARG A 423 -3.37 -19.40 -10.89
N HIS A 424 -3.49 -20.04 -12.04
CA HIS A 424 -3.26 -19.37 -13.32
C HIS A 424 -4.22 -18.20 -13.55
N LEU A 425 -5.49 -18.35 -13.16
CA LEU A 425 -6.46 -17.25 -13.18
C LEU A 425 -6.02 -16.08 -12.27
N TRP A 426 -5.56 -16.37 -11.05
CA TRP A 426 -5.02 -15.34 -10.15
C TRP A 426 -3.78 -14.65 -10.70
N GLU A 427 -2.89 -15.41 -11.35
CA GLU A 427 -1.70 -14.87 -12.03
C GLU A 427 -2.11 -13.86 -13.10
N CYS A 428 -3.03 -14.23 -14.00
CA CYS A 428 -3.53 -13.34 -15.06
C CYS A 428 -4.28 -12.11 -14.53
N LEU A 429 -4.98 -12.23 -13.40
CA LEU A 429 -5.74 -11.13 -12.80
C LEU A 429 -4.86 -10.16 -12.01
N VAL A 430 -3.86 -10.67 -11.28
CA VAL A 430 -3.15 -9.89 -10.27
C VAL A 430 -1.64 -9.94 -10.49
N SER A 431 -1.05 -11.14 -10.49
CA SER A 431 0.43 -11.25 -10.45
C SER A 431 1.09 -10.71 -11.72
N ASP A 432 0.58 -11.07 -12.90
CA ASP A 432 1.16 -10.68 -14.19
C ASP A 432 0.90 -9.19 -14.52
N PRO A 433 -0.32 -8.64 -14.29
CA PRO A 433 -0.52 -7.20 -14.38
C PRO A 433 0.39 -6.40 -13.43
N LEU A 434 0.59 -6.87 -12.19
CA LEU A 434 1.52 -6.24 -11.24
C LEU A 434 2.96 -6.30 -11.71
N GLU A 435 3.40 -7.44 -12.27
CA GLU A 435 4.73 -7.58 -12.87
C GLU A 435 4.93 -6.57 -14.01
N TYR A 436 3.98 -6.51 -14.95
CA TYR A 436 3.99 -5.56 -16.07
C TYR A 436 4.10 -4.11 -15.58
N VAL A 437 3.27 -3.76 -14.61
CA VAL A 437 3.26 -2.42 -14.02
C VAL A 437 4.57 -2.09 -13.32
N ARG A 438 5.14 -3.02 -12.55
CA ARG A 438 6.42 -2.82 -11.84
C ARG A 438 7.59 -2.61 -12.78
N LYS A 439 7.54 -3.18 -13.99
CA LYS A 439 8.54 -2.93 -15.03
C LYS A 439 8.56 -1.45 -15.45
N GLY A 440 7.42 -0.76 -15.37
CA GLY A 440 7.33 0.68 -15.64
C GLY A 440 7.56 1.08 -17.10
N GLU A 441 7.53 0.09 -18.01
CA GLU A 441 7.74 0.22 -19.45
C GLU A 441 6.47 -0.18 -20.18
N VAL A 442 6.03 0.68 -21.10
CA VAL A 442 4.85 0.42 -21.93
C VAL A 442 5.21 -0.55 -23.05
N ASP A 443 4.60 -1.74 -23.07
CA ASP A 443 4.83 -2.79 -24.06
C ASP A 443 3.51 -3.35 -24.60
N GLY A 444 3.15 -2.94 -25.81
CA GLY A 444 1.90 -3.33 -26.45
C GLY A 444 1.77 -4.83 -26.77
N LEU A 445 2.89 -5.54 -26.96
CA LEU A 445 2.85 -6.98 -27.17
C LEU A 445 2.52 -7.69 -25.85
N ARG A 446 3.20 -7.29 -24.77
CA ARG A 446 2.91 -7.82 -23.43
C ARG A 446 1.49 -7.49 -22.98
N GLU A 447 0.99 -6.28 -23.26
CA GLU A 447 -0.41 -5.91 -23.01
C GLU A 447 -1.38 -6.88 -23.72
N ALA A 448 -1.15 -7.15 -25.00
CA ALA A 448 -1.97 -8.08 -25.77
C ALA A 448 -1.90 -9.54 -25.26
N GLU A 449 -0.72 -9.98 -24.81
CA GLU A 449 -0.55 -11.30 -24.18
C GLU A 449 -1.34 -11.42 -22.88
N LEU A 450 -1.28 -10.41 -22.01
CA LEU A 450 -2.01 -10.39 -20.73
C LEU A 450 -3.52 -10.40 -20.96
N GLU A 451 -3.99 -9.59 -21.91
CA GLU A 451 -5.39 -9.58 -22.33
C GLU A 451 -5.86 -10.95 -22.82
N GLU A 452 -5.06 -11.62 -23.66
CA GLU A 452 -5.42 -12.90 -24.23
C GLU A 452 -5.37 -14.03 -23.19
N ALA A 453 -4.33 -14.06 -22.36
CA ALA A 453 -4.16 -15.03 -21.29
C ALA A 453 -5.34 -14.99 -20.31
N LEU A 454 -5.76 -13.78 -19.90
CA LEU A 454 -6.89 -13.61 -18.99
C LEU A 454 -8.20 -14.10 -19.60
N GLN A 455 -8.49 -13.77 -20.86
CA GLN A 455 -9.67 -14.25 -21.56
C GLN A 455 -9.71 -15.79 -21.63
N LEU A 456 -8.58 -16.42 -21.96
CA LEU A 456 -8.47 -17.87 -22.02
C LEU A 456 -8.63 -18.51 -20.64
N ALA A 457 -8.01 -17.95 -19.59
CA ALA A 457 -8.12 -18.43 -18.23
C ALA A 457 -9.57 -18.36 -17.72
N MET A 458 -10.27 -17.24 -17.95
CA MET A 458 -11.68 -17.09 -17.59
C MET A 458 -12.58 -18.07 -18.33
N ALA A 459 -12.41 -18.20 -19.66
CA ALA A 459 -13.20 -19.12 -20.48
C ALA A 459 -13.00 -20.59 -20.04
N LYS A 460 -11.75 -21.00 -19.78
CA LYS A 460 -11.42 -22.36 -19.31
C LYS A 460 -11.99 -22.61 -17.92
N THR A 461 -11.80 -21.69 -16.98
CA THR A 461 -12.32 -21.82 -15.61
C THR A 461 -13.85 -21.97 -15.59
N TYR A 462 -14.56 -21.18 -16.39
CA TYR A 462 -16.01 -21.30 -16.52
C TYR A 462 -16.44 -22.64 -17.14
N THR A 463 -15.84 -23.02 -18.26
CA THR A 463 -16.25 -24.22 -19.02
C THR A 463 -15.89 -25.53 -18.34
N GLU A 464 -14.85 -25.56 -17.51
CA GLU A 464 -14.50 -26.70 -16.65
C GLU A 464 -15.36 -26.80 -15.38
N GLY A 465 -16.22 -25.81 -15.13
CA GLY A 465 -17.21 -25.87 -14.06
C GLY A 465 -16.79 -25.32 -12.72
N PHE A 466 -15.76 -24.47 -12.70
CA PHE A 466 -15.29 -23.76 -11.51
C PHE A 466 -15.87 -22.34 -11.43
N SER A 467 -17.17 -22.18 -11.73
CA SER A 467 -17.83 -20.88 -11.82
C SER A 467 -17.90 -20.13 -10.48
N LEU A 468 -18.07 -20.85 -9.37
CA LEU A 468 -18.04 -20.26 -8.02
C LEU A 468 -16.64 -19.78 -7.65
N GLU A 469 -15.62 -20.60 -7.93
CA GLU A 469 -14.24 -20.25 -7.68
C GLU A 469 -13.78 -19.07 -8.54
N LEU A 470 -14.21 -19.04 -9.81
CA LEU A 470 -14.05 -17.91 -10.71
C LEU A 470 -14.64 -16.64 -10.09
N CYS A 471 -15.92 -16.65 -9.69
CA CYS A 471 -16.57 -15.48 -9.10
C CYS A 471 -15.86 -14.99 -7.83
N TRP A 472 -15.46 -15.92 -6.95
CA TRP A 472 -14.73 -15.56 -5.72
C TRP A 472 -13.38 -14.92 -6.02
N ILE A 473 -12.58 -15.55 -6.89
CA ILE A 473 -11.23 -15.05 -7.26
C ILE A 473 -11.33 -13.67 -7.91
N MET A 474 -12.31 -13.46 -8.78
CA MET A 474 -12.51 -12.19 -9.45
C MET A 474 -12.95 -11.09 -8.48
N ALA A 475 -13.88 -11.39 -7.57
CA ALA A 475 -14.30 -10.44 -6.54
C ALA A 475 -13.14 -10.07 -5.62
N HIS A 476 -12.33 -11.05 -5.21
CA HIS A 476 -11.18 -10.80 -4.35
C HIS A 476 -10.06 -10.03 -5.07
N ALA A 477 -9.80 -10.31 -6.34
CA ALA A 477 -8.88 -9.55 -7.17
C ALA A 477 -9.37 -8.10 -7.38
N GLY A 478 -10.67 -7.93 -7.65
CA GLY A 478 -11.30 -6.61 -7.73
C GLY A 478 -11.18 -5.84 -6.41
N HIS A 479 -11.42 -6.51 -5.28
CA HIS A 479 -11.23 -5.93 -3.95
C HIS A 479 -9.80 -5.44 -3.75
N HIS A 480 -8.80 -6.27 -4.09
CA HIS A 480 -7.40 -5.86 -4.05
C HIS A 480 -7.13 -4.62 -4.93
N ALA A 481 -7.74 -4.56 -6.11
CA ALA A 481 -7.57 -3.45 -7.03
C ALA A 481 -8.18 -2.13 -6.54
N TRP A 482 -9.24 -2.19 -5.73
CA TRP A 482 -9.92 -1.01 -5.19
C TRP A 482 -9.36 -0.57 -3.84
N GLN A 483 -9.11 -1.51 -2.93
CA GLN A 483 -8.76 -1.23 -1.53
C GLN A 483 -7.30 -0.99 -1.29
N ILE A 484 -6.47 -1.59 -2.14
CA ILE A 484 -5.05 -1.51 -1.96
C ILE A 484 -4.53 -0.53 -3.00
N ASN A 485 -3.99 0.58 -2.50
CA ASN A 485 -3.19 1.55 -3.26
C ASN A 485 -1.91 0.93 -3.89
N ARG A 486 -1.81 -0.40 -4.01
CA ARG A 486 -0.63 -1.20 -4.34
C ARG A 486 -0.66 -1.89 -5.69
N ILE A 487 -1.53 -1.49 -6.62
CA ILE A 487 -1.26 -1.87 -8.02
C ILE A 487 0.08 -1.26 -8.50
N LEU A 488 0.60 -0.23 -7.80
CA LEU A 488 1.65 0.65 -8.33
C LEU A 488 2.77 1.04 -7.36
N LEU A 489 2.99 0.34 -6.26
CA LEU A 489 4.26 0.54 -5.55
C LEU A 489 5.34 -0.24 -6.32
N PRO A 490 6.35 0.43 -6.93
CA PRO A 490 7.61 -0.24 -7.03
C PRO A 490 7.98 -0.58 -5.59
N LYS A 491 8.15 -1.88 -5.29
CA LYS A 491 9.14 -2.22 -4.28
C LYS A 491 10.35 -1.43 -4.72
N ARG A 492 10.77 -0.47 -3.90
CA ARG A 492 12.01 0.27 -4.11
C ARG A 492 13.14 -0.74 -3.88
N GLN A 493 13.29 -1.67 -4.82
CA GLN A 493 14.58 -2.22 -5.13
C GLN A 493 15.41 -1.02 -5.57
N VAL A 494 16.60 -0.95 -4.99
CA VAL A 494 17.67 -0.05 -5.40
C VAL A 494 17.62 0.11 -6.91
N GLU A 495 17.46 1.35 -7.41
CA GLU A 495 17.53 1.63 -8.85
C GLU A 495 18.76 0.90 -9.40
N GLY A 496 18.55 -0.07 -10.29
CA GLY A 496 19.62 -0.87 -10.90
C GLY A 496 20.04 -2.16 -10.19
N ALA A 497 19.23 -2.75 -9.30
CA ALA A 497 19.37 -4.17 -8.95
C ALA A 497 18.71 -5.03 -10.05
N ALA A 498 19.47 -5.91 -10.70
CA ALA A 498 18.90 -6.93 -11.57
C ALA A 498 18.50 -8.15 -10.72
N GLN A 499 17.23 -8.54 -10.81
CA GLN A 499 16.78 -9.84 -10.29
C GLN A 499 16.99 -10.89 -11.38
N VAL A 500 17.68 -11.97 -11.04
CA VAL A 500 17.85 -13.12 -11.94
C VAL A 500 17.14 -14.31 -11.33
N THR A 501 16.21 -14.89 -12.09
CA THR A 501 15.57 -16.15 -11.74
C THR A 501 16.47 -17.31 -12.17
N ILE A 502 17.03 -18.04 -11.21
CA ILE A 502 17.75 -19.29 -11.49
C ILE A 502 16.76 -20.45 -11.40
N ARG A 503 16.57 -21.13 -12.54
CA ARG A 503 15.76 -22.34 -12.67
C ARG A 503 16.62 -23.58 -12.46
N TYR A 504 16.31 -24.39 -11.44
CA TYR A 504 17.02 -25.63 -11.17
C TYR A 504 16.38 -26.80 -11.92
N TYR A 505 17.18 -27.55 -12.68
CA TYR A 505 16.77 -28.81 -13.30
C TYR A 505 17.31 -29.99 -12.49
N LYS A 506 16.50 -31.04 -12.35
CA LYS A 506 16.76 -32.20 -11.48
C LYS A 506 17.95 -33.04 -11.98
N ASP A 507 19.05 -33.09 -11.23
CA ASP A 507 20.07 -34.14 -11.45
C ASP A 507 20.75 -34.72 -10.18
N SER A 508 20.27 -34.42 -8.98
CA SER A 508 20.65 -35.23 -7.81
C SER A 508 19.69 -35.04 -6.64
N ARG A 509 19.61 -36.07 -5.78
CA ARG A 509 18.69 -36.24 -4.63
C ARG A 509 18.71 -35.12 -3.57
N TYR A 510 19.47 -34.05 -3.78
CA TYR A 510 19.63 -32.92 -2.85
C TYR A 510 19.40 -31.53 -3.48
N THR A 511 18.93 -31.45 -4.73
CA THR A 511 18.68 -30.15 -5.40
C THR A 511 17.19 -29.79 -5.37
N PRO A 512 16.78 -28.62 -4.84
CA PRO A 512 15.39 -28.17 -4.88
C PRO A 512 14.90 -28.02 -6.33
N VAL A 513 13.65 -28.41 -6.61
CA VAL A 513 12.95 -28.14 -7.87
C VAL A 513 12.24 -26.80 -7.74
N GLY A 514 12.45 -25.86 -8.67
CA GLY A 514 11.77 -24.56 -8.69
C GLY A 514 12.64 -23.42 -9.21
N ASP A 515 12.00 -22.27 -9.36
CA ASP A 515 12.63 -20.99 -9.71
C ASP A 515 13.03 -20.26 -8.41
N LYS A 516 14.29 -19.81 -8.29
CA LYS A 516 14.72 -18.92 -7.20
C LYS A 516 15.11 -17.57 -7.74
N LEU A 517 14.54 -16.54 -7.15
CA LEU A 517 14.92 -15.16 -7.38
C LEU A 517 16.22 -14.87 -6.62
N LEU A 518 17.23 -14.36 -7.31
CA LEU A 518 18.50 -13.95 -6.72
C LEU A 518 18.81 -12.52 -7.11
N SER A 519 19.39 -11.78 -6.17
CA SER A 519 19.86 -10.42 -6.41
C SER A 519 21.30 -10.47 -6.92
N VAL A 520 21.55 -9.74 -8.01
CA VAL A 520 22.85 -9.70 -8.68
C VAL A 520 23.57 -8.40 -8.34
N VAL A 521 24.86 -8.50 -8.02
CA VAL A 521 25.72 -7.35 -7.69
C VAL A 521 26.97 -7.33 -8.57
N VAL A 522 27.51 -6.14 -8.84
CA VAL A 522 28.80 -5.96 -9.53
C VAL A 522 29.93 -5.93 -8.49
N ASN A 523 31.03 -6.62 -8.75
CA ASN A 523 32.20 -6.61 -7.87
C ASN A 523 33.13 -5.45 -8.20
N ASP A 524 33.51 -4.68 -7.19
CA ASP A 524 34.53 -3.63 -7.29
C ASP A 524 35.94 -4.23 -7.24
N MET A 525 36.30 -5.07 -8.21
CA MET A 525 37.69 -5.46 -8.41
C MET A 525 38.43 -4.34 -9.15
N LYS A 526 39.38 -3.71 -8.42
CA LYS A 526 40.53 -2.83 -8.74
C LYS A 526 40.67 -2.01 -10.04
N ASP A 527 39.98 -2.33 -11.14
CA ASP A 527 40.22 -1.70 -12.46
C ASP A 527 39.06 -0.80 -12.94
N GLY A 528 38.01 -0.64 -12.13
CA GLY A 528 37.10 0.51 -12.18
C GLY A 528 36.19 0.67 -13.42
N ASN A 529 36.11 -0.30 -14.33
CA ASN A 529 35.26 -0.20 -15.53
C ASN A 529 34.70 -1.57 -15.96
N ASP A 530 33.92 -2.22 -15.10
CA ASP A 530 33.11 -3.37 -15.54
C ASP A 530 31.94 -2.87 -16.42
N GLU A 531 31.75 -3.48 -17.59
CA GLU A 531 30.68 -3.08 -18.53
C GLU A 531 29.29 -3.22 -17.90
N ALA A 532 29.08 -4.17 -16.97
CA ALA A 532 27.83 -4.37 -16.25
C ALA A 532 27.53 -3.24 -15.26
N ALA A 533 28.54 -2.48 -14.81
CA ALA A 533 28.37 -1.36 -13.87
C ALA A 533 27.50 -0.21 -14.42
N SER A 534 27.38 -0.12 -15.75
CA SER A 534 26.51 0.85 -16.42
C SER A 534 25.03 0.52 -16.25
N ILE A 535 24.68 -0.78 -16.18
CA ILE A 535 23.32 -1.32 -16.14
C ILE A 535 22.94 -1.68 -14.69
N ILE A 536 23.81 -2.41 -13.99
CA ILE A 536 23.60 -2.84 -12.62
C ILE A 536 24.30 -1.85 -11.69
N LYS A 537 23.55 -1.21 -10.80
CA LYS A 537 24.06 -0.22 -9.83
C LYS A 537 24.42 -0.84 -8.48
N ALA A 538 23.88 -2.01 -8.16
CA ALA A 538 24.21 -2.71 -6.93
C ALA A 538 25.70 -3.11 -6.90
N ARG A 539 26.37 -2.85 -5.78
CA ARG A 539 27.80 -3.15 -5.56
C ARG A 539 27.98 -4.14 -4.42
N ASP A 540 29.21 -4.63 -4.27
CA ASP A 540 29.59 -5.42 -3.09
C ASP A 540 29.81 -4.52 -1.86
N ARG A 541 29.78 -5.13 -0.66
CA ARG A 541 29.97 -4.44 0.61
C ARG A 541 31.39 -3.88 0.72
N ILE A 542 31.49 -2.62 1.14
CA ILE A 542 32.79 -2.05 1.45
C ILE A 542 33.29 -2.65 2.78
N THR A 543 34.49 -3.24 2.75
CA THR A 543 35.08 -3.91 3.91
C THR A 543 36.20 -3.08 4.55
N LYS A 544 36.78 -2.14 3.80
CA LYS A 544 37.84 -1.24 4.26
C LYS A 544 37.26 0.11 4.65
N LEU A 545 36.85 0.26 5.91
CA LEU A 545 36.12 1.45 6.35
C LEU A 545 37.03 2.62 6.75
N TRP A 546 38.34 2.43 6.76
CA TRP A 546 39.35 3.44 7.13
C TRP A 546 39.85 4.29 5.95
N THR A 547 39.41 3.98 4.72
CA THR A 547 39.90 4.61 3.48
C THR A 547 39.21 5.95 3.20
N GLU A 548 39.89 6.86 2.49
CA GLU A 548 39.30 8.15 2.10
C GLU A 548 38.05 7.98 1.24
N GLU A 549 38.03 6.95 0.39
CA GLU A 549 36.91 6.61 -0.49
C GLU A 549 35.64 6.32 0.33
N ALA A 550 35.75 5.51 1.38
CA ALA A 550 34.63 5.19 2.28
C ALA A 550 34.06 6.45 2.96
N PHE A 551 34.93 7.35 3.45
CA PHE A 551 34.50 8.61 4.05
C PHE A 551 33.93 9.60 3.03
N SER A 552 34.45 9.61 1.80
CA SER A 552 33.89 10.42 0.70
C SER A 552 32.48 9.95 0.31
N MET A 553 32.27 8.65 0.19
CA MET A 553 30.95 8.07 -0.06
C MET A 553 29.99 8.33 1.11
N ALA A 554 30.47 8.26 2.35
CA ALA A 554 29.67 8.60 3.53
C ALA A 554 29.21 10.07 3.52
N LYS A 555 30.09 11.01 3.13
CA LYS A 555 29.72 12.42 2.93
C LYS A 555 28.68 12.59 1.84
N ALA A 556 28.82 11.90 0.71
CA ALA A 556 27.85 11.95 -0.38
C ALA A 556 26.44 11.51 0.08
N CYS A 557 26.34 10.48 0.93
CA CYS A 557 25.06 10.08 1.52
C CYS A 557 24.47 11.16 2.45
N ILE A 558 25.31 11.84 3.24
CA ILE A 558 24.88 12.96 4.08
C ILE A 558 24.35 14.11 3.21
N ASP A 559 25.09 14.50 2.18
CA ASP A 559 24.72 15.57 1.26
C ASP A 559 23.43 15.25 0.51
N ASN A 560 23.27 14.00 0.07
CA ASN A 560 22.05 13.52 -0.58
C ASN A 560 20.84 13.61 0.36
N CYS A 561 20.97 13.18 1.61
CA CYS A 561 19.91 13.30 2.60
C CYS A 561 19.45 14.75 2.80
N VAL A 562 20.39 15.71 2.79
CA VAL A 562 20.06 17.13 2.95
C VAL A 562 19.35 17.70 1.73
N ARG A 563 19.73 17.23 0.54
CA ARG A 563 19.13 17.67 -0.71
C ARG A 563 17.74 17.09 -0.91
N GLU A 564 17.59 15.77 -0.73
CA GLU A 564 16.41 15.01 -1.14
C GLU A 564 15.44 14.68 0.01
N HIS A 565 15.88 14.62 1.28
CA HIS A 565 15.03 14.12 2.39
C HIS A 565 14.40 15.22 3.25
N ARG A 566 14.23 16.43 2.71
CA ARG A 566 13.77 17.62 3.47
C ARG A 566 12.41 17.45 4.15
N ALA A 567 11.55 16.56 3.62
CA ALA A 567 10.23 16.29 4.18
C ALA A 567 10.24 15.46 5.47
N ASN A 568 11.30 14.69 5.73
CA ASN A 568 11.35 13.71 6.83
C ASN A 568 12.60 13.85 7.71
N CYS A 569 13.70 14.36 7.16
CA CYS A 569 14.94 14.58 7.87
C CYS A 569 15.09 16.08 8.17
N PRO A 570 15.43 16.47 9.41
CA PRO A 570 15.70 17.87 9.72
C PRO A 570 16.89 18.37 8.90
N PRO A 571 16.94 19.68 8.56
CA PRO A 571 18.11 20.26 7.90
C PRO A 571 19.38 19.99 8.73
N LEU A 572 20.55 19.96 8.08
CA LEU A 572 21.79 19.96 8.86
C LEU A 572 21.80 21.21 9.72
N GLN A 573 21.95 21.03 11.02
CA GLN A 573 22.17 22.14 11.92
C GLN A 573 23.55 22.72 11.59
N SER A 574 23.58 23.76 10.75
CA SER A 574 24.80 24.51 10.40
C SER A 574 25.43 25.15 11.65
N THR A 575 24.63 25.35 12.69
CA THR A 575 25.01 25.89 13.99
C THR A 575 24.14 25.26 15.08
N SER A 576 24.62 24.18 15.70
CA SER A 576 24.00 23.62 16.92
C SER A 576 24.65 24.22 18.15
N LEU A 577 23.90 24.46 19.22
CA LEU A 577 24.51 24.77 20.50
C LEU A 577 25.37 23.56 20.93
N LEU A 578 26.65 23.81 21.16
CA LEU A 578 27.55 22.75 21.59
C LEU A 578 27.20 22.30 23.01
N PRO A 579 27.35 21.00 23.34
CA PRO A 579 27.31 20.51 24.71
C PRO A 579 28.30 21.28 25.60
N ASP A 580 28.04 21.28 26.91
CA ASP A 580 28.85 22.04 27.91
C ASP A 580 30.36 21.77 27.77
N ARG A 581 30.71 20.56 27.32
CA ARG A 581 32.06 20.11 27.00
C ARG A 581 32.08 19.30 25.71
N VAL A 582 33.04 19.59 24.85
CA VAL A 582 33.33 18.81 23.63
C VAL A 582 34.83 18.60 23.48
N ILE A 583 35.22 17.63 22.66
CA ILE A 583 36.60 17.41 22.24
C ILE A 583 36.82 18.18 20.93
N ASP A 584 37.84 19.03 20.90
CA ASP A 584 38.33 19.68 19.70
C ASP A 584 39.33 18.77 18.98
N CYS A 585 38.91 18.24 17.84
CA CYS A 585 39.67 17.32 16.99
C CYS A 585 40.42 18.04 15.86
N ALA A 586 40.58 19.37 15.90
CA ALA A 586 41.34 20.11 14.88
C ALA A 586 42.80 19.62 14.78
N ASN A 587 43.42 19.29 15.91
CA ASN A 587 44.70 18.59 15.96
C ASN A 587 44.47 17.18 16.51
N THR A 588 44.37 16.19 15.61
CA THR A 588 44.10 14.80 15.98
C THR A 588 45.20 14.16 16.82
N SER A 589 46.44 14.66 16.77
CA SER A 589 47.54 14.15 17.59
C SER A 589 47.50 14.66 19.03
N ASN A 590 46.86 15.82 19.26
CA ASN A 590 46.68 16.39 20.59
C ASN A 590 45.28 17.01 20.73
N PRO A 591 44.21 16.20 20.80
CA PRO A 591 42.87 16.71 21.02
C PRO A 591 42.74 17.38 22.39
N LYS A 592 41.85 18.36 22.49
CA LYS A 592 41.63 19.12 23.73
C LYS A 592 40.16 19.13 24.11
N ILE A 593 39.88 19.17 25.42
CA ILE A 593 38.53 19.43 25.89
C ILE A 593 38.28 20.94 25.85
N VAL A 594 37.18 21.34 25.25
CA VAL A 594 36.73 22.73 25.21
C VAL A 594 35.52 22.87 26.11
N LEU A 595 35.62 23.77 27.09
CA LEU A 595 34.49 24.22 27.89
C LEU A 595 33.73 25.26 27.05
N THR A 596 32.51 24.93 26.64
CA THR A 596 31.71 25.80 25.76
C THR A 596 30.79 26.72 26.56
N SER A 597 30.50 26.34 27.81
CA SER A 597 29.54 26.99 28.71
C SER A 597 28.16 27.24 28.08
N GLY A 598 27.78 26.45 27.06
CA GLY A 598 26.53 26.63 26.34
C GLY A 598 26.43 27.94 25.54
N GLN A 599 27.56 28.49 25.08
CA GLN A 599 27.60 29.76 24.35
C GLN A 599 28.14 29.63 22.92
N ILE A 600 28.68 28.47 22.54
CA ILE A 600 29.31 28.24 21.25
C ILE A 600 28.36 27.46 20.34
N TYR A 601 28.22 27.93 19.11
CA TYR A 601 27.43 27.26 18.08
C TYR A 601 28.33 26.69 16.98
N ALA A 602 28.28 25.39 16.77
CA ALA A 602 29.00 24.68 15.71
C ALA A 602 28.43 23.27 15.50
N PRO A 603 28.62 22.66 14.32
CA PRO A 603 28.32 21.24 14.14
C PRO A 603 29.26 20.38 15.00
N TYR A 604 28.71 19.32 15.58
CA TYR A 604 29.47 18.34 16.36
C TYR A 604 28.97 16.93 16.11
N VAL A 605 29.86 15.98 16.32
CA VAL A 605 29.63 14.54 16.17
C VAL A 605 29.46 13.93 17.55
N THR A 606 28.65 12.89 17.68
CA THR A 606 28.58 12.07 18.90
C THR A 606 29.07 10.65 18.63
N LEU A 607 29.60 9.98 19.65
CA LEU A 607 30.00 8.58 19.59
C LEU A 607 29.09 7.71 20.45
N SER A 608 28.49 6.68 19.85
CA SER A 608 27.84 5.56 20.53
C SER A 608 28.71 4.30 20.41
N TYR A 609 29.04 3.66 21.54
CA TYR A 609 29.95 2.53 21.60
C TYR A 609 29.81 1.70 22.88
N VAL A 610 30.24 0.43 22.82
CA VAL A 610 30.33 -0.43 23.99
C VAL A 610 31.61 -0.11 24.77
N TRP A 611 31.48 0.22 26.06
CA TRP A 611 32.67 0.47 26.90
C TRP A 611 33.48 -0.82 27.09
N GLY A 612 32.84 -1.92 27.51
CA GLY A 612 33.41 -3.28 27.52
C GLY A 612 34.69 -3.48 28.34
N GLY A 613 35.06 -2.53 29.21
CA GLY A 613 36.25 -2.59 30.05
C GLY A 613 36.63 -1.23 30.67
N PRO A 614 37.72 -1.17 31.47
CA PRO A 614 38.25 0.07 32.03
C PRO A 614 38.74 1.01 30.92
N GLN A 615 38.52 2.31 31.05
CA GLN A 615 39.03 3.29 30.10
C GLN A 615 39.32 4.64 30.77
N PRO A 616 40.17 5.49 30.16
CA PRO A 616 40.38 6.85 30.63
C PRO A 616 39.05 7.61 30.65
N MET A 617 38.79 8.29 31.76
CA MET A 617 37.58 9.06 31.99
C MET A 617 37.92 10.49 32.38
N LEU A 618 37.04 11.43 32.04
CA LEU A 618 37.14 12.80 32.53
C LEU A 618 36.81 12.83 34.03
N THR A 619 37.70 13.44 34.81
CA THR A 619 37.56 13.60 36.26
C THR A 619 37.92 15.03 36.66
N THR A 620 37.49 15.44 37.85
CA THR A 620 37.85 16.75 38.42
C THR A 620 39.37 16.98 38.48
N LYS A 621 40.17 15.90 38.56
CA LYS A 621 41.63 15.96 38.61
C LYS A 621 42.29 16.19 37.25
N ASN A 622 41.73 15.66 36.16
CA ASN A 622 42.36 15.72 34.83
C ASN A 622 41.71 16.73 33.87
N VAL A 623 40.51 17.23 34.17
CA VAL A 623 39.80 18.20 33.32
C VAL A 623 40.63 19.46 33.03
N GLY A 624 41.36 19.98 34.02
CA GLY A 624 42.22 21.16 33.84
C GLY A 624 43.38 20.91 32.87
N LYS A 625 44.00 19.72 32.97
CA LYS A 625 45.07 19.28 32.07
C LYS A 625 44.54 19.08 30.64
N TYR A 626 43.43 18.37 30.49
CA TYR A 626 42.84 18.10 29.17
C TYR A 626 42.29 19.35 28.48
N THR A 627 41.92 20.37 29.25
CA THR A 627 41.49 21.67 28.72
C THR A 627 42.68 22.53 28.28
N THR A 628 43.73 22.61 29.10
CA THR A 628 44.88 23.50 28.84
C THR A 628 45.88 22.87 27.85
N ASP A 629 46.33 21.65 28.14
CA ASP A 629 47.44 21.00 27.44
C ASP A 629 46.94 20.06 26.35
N GLY A 630 45.74 19.52 26.50
CA GLY A 630 45.20 18.44 25.69
C GLY A 630 45.55 17.06 26.25
N PHE A 631 45.37 16.04 25.43
CA PHE A 631 45.77 14.68 25.77
C PHE A 631 46.36 13.93 24.57
N ILE A 632 47.30 13.03 24.88
CA ILE A 632 47.97 12.21 23.88
C ILE A 632 46.99 11.11 23.46
N LEU A 633 46.52 11.18 22.21
CA LEU A 633 45.45 10.30 21.72
C LEU A 633 45.86 8.81 21.72
N THR A 634 47.14 8.48 21.61
CA THR A 634 47.63 7.09 21.64
C THR A 634 47.45 6.40 22.99
N ASP A 635 47.26 7.16 24.07
CA ASP A 635 47.04 6.62 25.42
C ASP A 635 45.58 6.19 25.65
N PHE A 636 44.70 6.44 24.67
CA PHE A 636 43.27 6.14 24.75
C PHE A 636 42.93 4.87 23.96
N PRO A 637 41.87 4.14 24.38
CA PRO A 637 41.38 2.97 23.67
C PRO A 637 41.07 3.21 22.19
N GLN A 638 41.18 2.15 21.39
CA GLN A 638 41.11 2.25 19.93
C GLN A 638 39.78 2.84 19.43
N SER A 639 38.64 2.57 20.08
CA SER A 639 37.34 3.14 19.67
C SER A 639 37.29 4.67 19.81
N ILE A 640 37.96 5.25 20.82
CA ILE A 640 38.07 6.70 20.99
C ILE A 640 38.99 7.28 19.90
N ARG A 641 40.10 6.61 19.60
CA ARG A 641 41.05 7.01 18.53
C ARG A 641 40.39 6.99 17.16
N ASP A 642 39.62 5.94 16.88
CA ASP A 642 38.86 5.76 15.66
C ASP A 642 37.77 6.83 15.52
N ALA A 643 37.08 7.18 16.61
CA ALA A 643 36.07 8.23 16.61
C ALA A 643 36.67 9.61 16.27
N VAL A 644 37.79 9.99 16.91
CA VAL A 644 38.49 11.25 16.59
C VAL A 644 38.93 11.28 15.12
N THR A 645 39.44 10.15 14.62
CA THR A 645 39.87 10.02 13.22
C THR A 645 38.68 10.17 12.27
N ALA A 646 37.59 9.45 12.52
CA ALA A 646 36.39 9.47 11.70
C ALA A 646 35.76 10.87 11.69
N THR A 647 35.65 11.55 12.84
CA THR A 647 35.18 12.95 12.95
C THR A 647 35.98 13.88 12.05
N ASN A 648 37.31 13.79 12.08
CA ASN A 648 38.18 14.61 11.22
C ASN A 648 37.99 14.27 9.73
N LYS A 649 37.93 12.98 9.37
CA LYS A 649 37.73 12.53 7.98
C LYS A 649 36.40 12.95 7.39
N ILE A 650 35.31 12.96 8.18
CA ILE A 650 34.01 13.49 7.74
C ILE A 650 33.96 15.03 7.69
N GLY A 651 35.07 15.72 7.99
CA GLY A 651 35.19 17.17 7.88
C GLY A 651 34.61 17.93 9.08
N GLN A 652 34.43 17.27 10.22
CA GLN A 652 33.92 17.89 11.44
C GLN A 652 35.04 18.11 12.46
N ARG A 653 34.88 19.12 13.32
CA ARG A 653 35.89 19.52 14.32
C ARG A 653 35.57 19.02 15.71
N TYR A 654 34.31 19.07 16.13
CA TYR A 654 33.93 18.80 17.50
C TYR A 654 33.34 17.39 17.64
N LEU A 655 33.77 16.68 18.67
CA LEU A 655 33.29 15.35 19.03
C LEU A 655 32.84 15.33 20.48
N TRP A 656 31.72 14.67 20.75
CA TRP A 656 31.23 14.42 22.10
C TRP A 656 31.28 12.93 22.42
N ILE A 657 31.89 12.59 23.55
CA ILE A 657 32.01 11.23 24.08
C ILE A 657 31.64 11.27 25.56
N ASP A 658 30.67 10.46 25.98
CA ASP A 658 30.19 10.38 27.37
C ASP A 658 31.30 10.26 28.43
N ALA A 659 32.29 9.40 28.19
CA ALA A 659 33.41 9.16 29.10
C ALA A 659 34.36 10.36 29.23
N LEU A 660 34.40 11.25 28.23
CA LEU A 660 35.34 12.37 28.15
C LEU A 660 34.68 13.76 28.22
N CYS A 661 33.36 13.84 28.14
CA CYS A 661 32.60 15.09 28.20
C CYS A 661 31.71 15.19 29.46
N ILE A 662 31.67 14.15 30.29
CA ILE A 662 30.97 14.13 31.59
C ILE A 662 32.00 13.88 32.70
N LEU A 663 31.94 14.63 33.80
CA LEU A 663 32.81 14.42 34.96
C LEU A 663 32.38 13.15 35.69
N GLN A 664 33.16 12.08 35.51
CA GLN A 664 32.79 10.74 35.96
C GLN A 664 32.90 10.54 37.48
N ASP A 665 33.52 11.48 38.19
CA ASP A 665 33.65 11.52 39.65
C ASP A 665 32.74 12.56 40.34
N SER A 666 31.93 13.32 39.59
CA SER A 666 30.93 14.26 40.15
C SER A 666 29.51 13.75 39.92
N PRO A 667 28.79 13.33 40.98
CA PRO A 667 27.38 12.97 40.89
C PRO A 667 26.49 14.09 40.34
N GLU A 668 26.78 15.34 40.72
CA GLU A 668 26.02 16.52 40.30
C GLU A 668 26.15 16.75 38.78
N ASP A 669 27.37 16.71 38.26
CA ASP A 669 27.62 16.86 36.83
C ASP A 669 27.01 15.70 36.03
N LYS A 670 27.13 14.45 36.52
CA LYS A 670 26.48 13.30 35.89
C LYS A 670 24.97 13.49 35.75
N ILE A 671 24.28 13.90 36.82
CA ILE A 671 22.83 14.11 36.78
C ILE A 671 22.47 15.15 35.72
N VAL A 672 23.19 16.28 35.67
CA VAL A 672 22.95 17.35 34.69
C VAL A 672 23.23 16.87 33.26
N GLN A 673 24.36 16.23 33.01
CA GLN A 673 24.73 15.79 31.66
C GLN A 673 23.84 14.63 31.17
N LEU A 674 23.52 13.67 32.03
CA LEU A 674 22.59 12.58 31.70
C LEU A 674 21.21 13.13 31.34
N GLY A 675 20.73 14.15 32.05
CA GLY A 675 19.50 14.87 31.71
C GLY A 675 19.54 15.56 30.34
N LYS A 676 20.72 15.95 29.86
CA LYS A 676 20.92 16.60 28.55
C LYS A 676 21.19 15.63 27.39
N MET A 677 21.44 14.34 27.63
CA MET A 677 21.88 13.41 26.57
C MET A 677 20.90 13.33 25.40
N HIS A 678 19.59 13.42 25.67
CA HIS A 678 18.58 13.42 24.62
C HIS A 678 18.82 14.54 23.60
N ALA A 679 19.06 15.76 24.10
CA ALA A 679 19.32 16.94 23.28
C ALA A 679 20.69 16.85 22.59
N ILE A 680 21.70 16.27 23.25
CA ILE A 680 23.04 16.09 22.69
C ILE A 680 23.01 15.15 21.47
N TYR A 681 22.34 14.00 21.56
CA TYR A 681 22.25 13.08 20.42
C TYR A 681 21.32 13.60 19.33
N LYS A 682 20.15 14.13 19.71
CA LYS A 682 19.15 14.68 18.77
C LYS A 682 19.71 15.82 17.91
N ASN A 683 20.51 16.71 18.51
CA ASN A 683 21.08 17.90 17.85
C ASN A 683 22.50 17.67 17.29
N SER A 684 22.99 16.44 17.25
CA SER A 684 24.27 16.13 16.63
C SER A 684 24.19 16.26 15.09
N TYR A 685 25.30 16.65 14.47
CA TYR A 685 25.45 16.64 13.01
C TYR A 685 25.28 15.21 12.47
N ILE A 686 25.93 14.26 13.14
CA ILE A 686 25.82 12.83 12.90
C ILE A 686 26.30 12.08 14.14
N THR A 687 25.77 10.87 14.35
CA THR A 687 26.28 9.94 15.36
C THR A 687 27.11 8.84 14.71
N ILE A 688 28.31 8.62 15.22
CA ILE A 688 29.15 7.46 14.89
C ILE A 688 28.73 6.32 15.82
N ASN A 689 28.24 5.23 15.24
CA ASN A 689 27.95 3.99 15.96
C ASN A 689 29.08 2.99 15.69
N ALA A 690 29.87 2.70 16.73
CA ALA A 690 30.88 1.66 16.71
C ALA A 690 30.23 0.28 16.89
N ALA A 691 29.36 -0.11 15.96
CA ALA A 691 28.42 -1.21 16.14
C ALA A 691 29.11 -2.56 16.36
N SER A 692 30.16 -2.83 15.57
CA SER A 692 30.90 -4.08 15.58
C SER A 692 31.86 -4.27 16.75
N ALA A 693 32.13 -3.23 17.54
CA ALA A 693 33.09 -3.28 18.63
C ALA A 693 32.41 -3.74 19.93
N SER A 694 32.87 -4.87 20.47
CA SER A 694 32.38 -5.43 21.74
C SER A 694 33.01 -4.75 22.98
N SER A 695 34.12 -4.03 22.78
CA SER A 695 34.76 -3.21 23.80
C SER A 695 35.43 -1.97 23.21
N THR A 696 35.69 -0.97 24.05
CA THR A 696 36.38 0.28 23.69
C THR A 696 37.80 0.06 23.15
N HIS A 697 38.42 -1.10 23.44
CA HIS A 697 39.79 -1.41 23.03
C HIS A 697 39.91 -2.01 21.62
N GLU A 698 38.81 -2.52 21.04
CA GLU A 698 38.85 -3.18 19.73
C GLU A 698 38.95 -2.19 18.56
N GLY A 699 38.35 -1.00 18.71
CA GLY A 699 38.13 -0.09 17.58
C GLY A 699 37.06 -0.61 16.63
N PHE A 700 36.71 0.20 15.63
CA PHE A 700 35.67 -0.12 14.64
C PHE A 700 36.11 0.15 13.19
N LEU A 701 37.14 0.97 12.96
CA LEU A 701 37.63 1.28 11.62
C LEU A 701 38.36 0.08 11.02
N HIS A 702 39.35 -0.44 11.75
CA HIS A 702 40.30 -1.45 11.25
C HIS A 702 39.92 -2.90 11.55
N GLN A 703 38.70 -3.14 12.04
CA GLN A 703 38.25 -4.50 12.30
C GLN A 703 38.19 -5.33 11.00
N PRO A 704 38.60 -6.61 11.06
CA PRO A 704 38.48 -7.51 9.92
C PRO A 704 36.99 -7.78 9.68
N ARG A 705 36.52 -7.46 8.47
CA ARG A 705 35.17 -7.79 8.02
C ARG A 705 35.27 -8.97 7.08
N PRO A 706 34.54 -10.08 7.32
CA PRO A 706 34.60 -11.24 6.45
C PRO A 706 34.19 -10.80 5.06
N GLN A 707 35.11 -10.95 4.09
CA GLN A 707 34.71 -10.84 2.70
C GLN A 707 33.75 -11.99 2.43
N ARG A 708 32.57 -11.68 1.91
CA ARG A 708 31.72 -12.73 1.36
C ARG A 708 32.45 -13.24 0.13
N GLU A 709 33.06 -14.42 0.22
CA GLU A 709 33.63 -15.02 -0.98
C GLU A 709 32.51 -15.15 -2.01
N PRO A 710 32.64 -14.52 -3.18
CA PRO A 710 31.63 -14.66 -4.19
C PRO A 710 31.63 -16.12 -4.63
N ARG A 711 30.61 -16.88 -4.23
CA ARG A 711 30.58 -18.33 -4.52
C ARG A 711 30.67 -18.61 -6.02
N THR A 712 30.32 -17.64 -6.89
CA THR A 712 30.45 -17.74 -8.34
C THR A 712 30.47 -16.35 -9.01
N VAL A 713 31.46 -16.10 -9.89
CA VAL A 713 31.45 -15.00 -10.88
C VAL A 713 30.61 -15.45 -12.08
N LEU A 714 29.69 -14.63 -12.55
CA LEU A 714 28.90 -14.90 -13.76
C LEU A 714 29.21 -13.86 -14.85
N PRO A 715 29.34 -14.29 -16.12
CA PRO A 715 29.37 -13.37 -17.24
C PRO A 715 27.99 -12.71 -17.41
N PHE A 716 27.96 -11.40 -17.59
CA PHE A 716 26.74 -10.62 -17.80
C PHE A 716 26.75 -9.97 -19.19
N PRO A 717 25.86 -10.36 -20.12
CA PRO A 717 25.79 -9.73 -21.43
C PRO A 717 25.19 -8.33 -21.32
N CYS A 718 25.96 -7.31 -21.71
CA CYS A 718 25.55 -5.91 -21.69
C CYS A 718 24.87 -5.52 -23.02
N SER A 719 24.00 -4.50 -22.96
CA SER A 719 23.26 -3.98 -24.11
C SER A 719 24.15 -3.46 -25.26
N ASN A 720 25.40 -3.11 -24.97
CA ASN A 720 26.41 -2.69 -25.94
C ASN A 720 27.10 -3.87 -26.67
N GLY A 721 26.65 -5.11 -26.44
CA GLY A 721 27.21 -6.32 -27.04
C GLY A 721 28.49 -6.84 -26.38
N LYS A 722 28.98 -6.17 -25.32
CA LYS A 722 30.10 -6.64 -24.51
C LYS A 722 29.62 -7.46 -23.32
N THR A 723 30.54 -8.16 -22.66
CA THR A 723 30.25 -8.97 -21.47
C THR A 723 30.93 -8.34 -20.25
N GLY A 724 30.13 -7.91 -19.28
CA GLY A 724 30.59 -7.55 -17.94
C GLY A 724 30.60 -8.75 -17.00
N THR A 725 30.89 -8.50 -15.73
CA THR A 725 30.91 -9.54 -14.68
C THR A 725 30.00 -9.17 -13.52
N VAL A 726 29.31 -10.19 -13.00
CA VAL A 726 28.41 -10.05 -11.86
C VAL A 726 28.56 -11.23 -10.92
N PHE A 727 28.05 -11.08 -9.70
CA PHE A 727 28.11 -12.10 -8.68
C PHE A 727 26.74 -12.25 -8.03
N VAL A 728 26.46 -13.49 -7.61
CA VAL A 728 25.20 -13.82 -6.96
C VAL A 728 25.36 -13.63 -5.46
N ALA A 729 24.57 -12.71 -4.90
CA ALA A 729 24.40 -12.60 -3.46
C ALA A 729 23.15 -13.41 -3.07
N TYR A 730 23.25 -14.19 -1.98
CA TYR A 730 22.06 -14.83 -1.41
C TYR A 730 21.06 -13.75 -0.98
N ASP A 731 19.81 -13.94 -1.37
CA ASP A 731 18.70 -13.17 -0.83
C ASP A 731 18.53 -13.53 0.65
N ILE A 732 18.75 -12.54 1.51
CA ILE A 732 18.71 -12.65 2.97
C ILE A 732 17.25 -12.73 3.47
N LEU A 733 16.26 -12.50 2.60
CA LEU A 733 14.84 -12.66 2.93
C LEU A 733 14.40 -14.12 3.11
N SER A 734 15.23 -15.11 2.78
CA SER A 734 14.94 -16.52 3.09
C SER A 734 15.19 -16.81 4.58
N ARG A 735 14.17 -16.53 5.40
CA ARG A 735 14.11 -16.84 6.83
C ARG A 735 14.21 -18.34 7.09
N LYS A 736 15.41 -18.89 7.21
CA LYS A 736 15.63 -20.21 7.82
C LYS A 736 16.64 -20.09 8.95
N LYS A 737 16.17 -20.36 10.18
CA LYS A 737 16.96 -20.44 11.41
C LYS A 737 18.04 -21.54 11.38
N ASP A 738 17.92 -22.51 10.48
CA ASP A 738 18.73 -23.75 10.51
C ASP A 738 19.71 -23.88 9.32
N GLY A 739 20.04 -22.78 8.64
CA GLY A 739 21.08 -22.76 7.60
C GLY A 739 22.50 -22.66 8.20
N PRO A 740 23.52 -23.29 7.59
CA PRO A 740 24.89 -23.34 8.15
C PRO A 740 25.67 -22.01 8.08
N GLU A 741 25.07 -20.91 7.65
CA GLU A 741 25.69 -19.58 7.62
C GLU A 741 24.72 -18.57 8.25
N GLN A 742 25.06 -18.06 9.43
CA GLN A 742 24.29 -17.01 10.10
C GLN A 742 24.26 -15.77 9.20
N THR A 743 23.08 -15.42 8.71
CA THR A 743 22.85 -14.12 8.05
C THR A 743 23.10 -13.00 9.05
N TYR A 744 23.72 -11.92 8.60
CA TYR A 744 23.95 -10.71 9.40
C TYR A 744 22.60 -10.10 9.83
N TRP A 745 22.50 -9.59 11.06
CA TRP A 745 21.35 -8.83 11.57
C TRP A 745 21.85 -7.67 12.45
N ASP A 746 21.27 -6.47 12.28
CA ASP A 746 21.67 -5.29 13.06
C ASP A 746 21.47 -5.50 14.58
N GLU A 747 20.51 -6.33 14.97
CA GLU A 747 20.22 -6.70 16.36
C GLU A 747 21.29 -7.59 16.99
N LEU A 748 22.15 -8.25 16.20
CA LEU A 748 23.24 -9.10 16.68
C LEU A 748 24.54 -8.32 16.91
N GLU A 749 24.60 -7.05 16.49
CA GLU A 749 25.78 -6.20 16.68
C GLU A 749 26.06 -5.96 18.17
N PRO A 750 27.31 -6.02 18.64
CA PRO A 750 27.64 -5.84 20.06
C PRO A 750 27.01 -4.60 20.72
N ILE A 751 26.88 -3.50 19.98
CA ILE A 751 26.27 -2.25 20.47
C ILE A 751 24.79 -2.40 20.88
N THR A 752 24.04 -3.33 20.28
CA THR A 752 22.63 -3.53 20.60
C THR A 752 22.44 -4.27 21.91
N SER A 753 23.48 -4.86 22.50
CA SER A 753 23.40 -5.50 23.81
C SER A 753 23.20 -4.50 24.96
N ARG A 754 23.51 -3.21 24.78
CA ARG A 754 23.55 -2.20 25.85
C ARG A 754 22.36 -1.24 25.79
N GLY A 755 21.61 -1.14 26.89
CA GLY A 755 20.40 -0.33 26.97
C GLY A 755 20.60 1.16 26.68
N TRP A 756 21.64 1.77 27.24
CA TRP A 756 21.99 3.18 26.98
C TRP A 756 22.21 3.47 25.49
N CYS A 757 22.79 2.53 24.73
CA CYS A 757 23.04 2.71 23.29
C CYS A 757 21.76 2.77 22.46
N TYR A 758 20.59 2.43 23.02
CA TYR A 758 19.35 2.56 22.28
C TYR A 758 18.98 4.00 21.96
N GLN A 759 18.95 4.86 22.99
CA GLN A 759 18.64 6.27 22.80
C GLN A 759 19.69 6.97 21.93
N GLU A 760 20.95 6.53 22.03
CA GLU A 760 22.07 6.99 21.22
C GLU A 760 21.93 6.61 19.74
N LYS A 761 21.27 5.48 19.44
CA LYS A 761 20.97 5.03 18.07
C LYS A 761 19.73 5.73 17.49
N ILE A 762 18.66 5.88 18.28
CA ILE A 762 17.34 6.25 17.76
C ILE A 762 17.11 7.77 17.67
N LEU A 763 17.66 8.54 18.61
CA LEU A 763 17.44 9.99 18.69
C LEU A 763 18.15 10.81 17.61
N PRO A 764 19.38 10.47 17.16
CA PRO A 764 20.03 11.23 16.10
C PRO A 764 19.24 11.22 14.80
N ALA A 765 19.17 12.36 14.12
CA ALA A 765 18.57 12.44 12.80
C ALA A 765 19.35 11.62 11.74
N ARG A 766 20.65 11.43 11.97
CA ARG A 766 21.60 10.78 11.06
C ARG A 766 22.63 9.97 11.85
N SER A 767 23.00 8.82 11.32
CA SER A 767 24.01 7.94 11.92
C SER A 767 24.90 7.29 10.85
N LEU A 768 26.20 7.17 11.15
CA LEU A 768 27.11 6.24 10.47
C LEU A 768 27.27 5.01 11.34
N VAL A 769 26.91 3.85 10.81
CA VAL A 769 26.97 2.57 11.52
C VAL A 769 28.12 1.76 10.98
N PHE A 770 29.19 1.66 11.76
CA PHE A 770 30.34 0.81 11.48
C PHE A 770 30.02 -0.62 11.94
N ALA A 771 29.23 -1.31 11.12
CA ALA A 771 28.76 -2.67 11.37
C ALA A 771 29.85 -3.71 11.11
N SER A 772 29.59 -4.94 11.53
CA SER A 772 30.50 -6.09 11.35
C SER A 772 30.62 -6.51 9.88
N ASP A 773 29.68 -6.10 9.04
CA ASP A 773 29.63 -6.46 7.62
C ASP A 773 30.00 -5.35 6.64
N THR A 774 29.68 -4.09 6.94
CA THR A 774 29.95 -2.92 6.08
C THR A 774 29.78 -1.60 6.85
N LEU A 775 29.96 -0.46 6.18
CA LEU A 775 29.55 0.85 6.66
C LEU A 775 28.13 1.15 6.18
N LYS A 776 27.25 1.54 7.09
CA LYS A 776 25.87 1.94 6.78
C LYS A 776 25.63 3.40 7.10
N TYR A 777 24.80 4.04 6.30
CA TYR A 777 24.23 5.34 6.59
C TYR A 777 22.76 5.19 6.95
N TYR A 778 22.38 5.77 8.09
CA TYR A 778 21.01 5.80 8.57
C TYR A 778 20.54 7.24 8.66
N CYS A 779 19.32 7.50 8.19
CA CYS A 779 18.58 8.72 8.45
C CYS A 779 17.09 8.41 8.69
N GLN A 780 16.30 9.44 9.02
CA GLN A 780 14.86 9.30 9.28
C GLN A 780 14.02 8.96 8.03
N THR A 781 14.62 8.86 6.85
CA THR A 781 13.96 8.41 5.60
C THR A 781 14.40 7.00 5.19
N GLU A 782 15.70 6.71 5.25
CA GLU A 782 16.26 5.49 4.65
C GLU A 782 17.48 4.97 5.43
N THR A 783 17.83 3.71 5.16
CA THR A 783 19.09 3.09 5.57
C THR A 783 19.73 2.52 4.31
N VAL A 784 20.99 2.87 4.08
CA VAL A 784 21.74 2.44 2.90
C VAL A 784 23.10 1.92 3.30
N ASN A 785 23.61 0.93 2.58
CA ASN A 785 25.01 0.56 2.69
C ASN A 785 25.84 1.56 1.87
N ILE A 786 26.90 2.10 2.47
CA ILE A 786 27.83 2.98 1.77
C ILE A 786 28.50 2.19 0.64
N GLY A 787 28.70 2.84 -0.51
CA GLY A 787 29.27 2.22 -1.70
C GLY A 787 28.26 1.59 -2.66
N GLY A 788 26.95 1.77 -2.43
CA GLY A 788 25.92 1.26 -3.34
C GLY A 788 25.66 -0.24 -3.19
N ALA A 789 26.12 -0.84 -2.09
CA ALA A 789 25.82 -2.21 -1.78
C ALA A 789 24.35 -2.41 -1.42
N LEU A 790 23.81 -3.58 -1.70
CA LEU A 790 22.44 -3.92 -1.31
C LEU A 790 22.31 -3.82 0.21
N CYS A 791 21.39 -2.97 0.65
CA CYS A 791 21.01 -2.85 2.05
C CYS A 791 19.86 -3.82 2.34
N GLU A 792 19.99 -4.58 3.42
CA GLU A 792 18.88 -5.36 3.95
C GLU A 792 17.75 -4.39 4.36
N GLU A 793 16.49 -4.87 4.37
CA GLU A 793 15.39 -4.13 4.99
C GLU A 793 15.70 -4.00 6.48
N SER A 794 16.45 -2.97 6.87
CA SER A 794 16.79 -2.78 8.27
C SER A 794 15.51 -2.46 9.02
N THR A 795 15.27 -3.27 10.04
CA THR A 795 14.30 -3.12 11.13
C THR A 795 14.59 -1.90 12.02
N GLY A 796 15.45 -0.98 11.56
CA GLY A 796 15.76 0.27 12.25
C GLY A 796 14.49 1.09 12.39
N MET A 797 13.87 0.99 13.56
CA MET A 797 12.71 1.79 13.92
C MET A 797 13.08 3.25 13.71
N ARG A 798 12.18 4.01 13.08
CA ARG A 798 12.32 5.46 12.90
C ARG A 798 11.38 6.15 13.86
N LEU A 799 11.77 7.32 14.33
CA LEU A 799 10.86 8.12 15.15
C LEU A 799 9.79 8.76 14.25
N PRO A 800 8.57 8.97 14.76
CA PRO A 800 7.53 9.65 14.00
C PRO A 800 7.99 11.05 13.55
N ARG A 801 7.53 11.51 12.39
CA ARG A 801 7.99 12.78 11.76
C ARG A 801 7.94 14.00 12.71
N GLY A 802 6.89 14.09 13.52
CA GLY A 802 6.71 15.16 14.51
C GLY A 802 7.82 15.24 15.55
N ALA A 803 8.69 14.23 15.68
CA ALA A 803 9.84 14.26 16.56
C ALA A 803 10.90 15.30 16.17
N TYR A 804 10.98 15.65 14.87
CA TYR A 804 12.05 16.49 14.32
C TYR A 804 11.57 17.76 13.61
N LEU A 805 10.30 17.84 13.22
CA LEU A 805 9.73 18.96 12.47
C LEU A 805 8.65 19.65 13.31
N SER A 806 8.87 20.92 13.69
CA SER A 806 8.00 21.68 14.60
C SER A 806 6.82 22.39 13.91
N ASP A 807 6.81 22.51 12.58
CA ASP A 807 6.05 23.57 11.88
C ASP A 807 4.87 23.11 11.02
N SER A 808 4.44 21.85 11.08
CA SER A 808 3.21 21.43 10.38
C SER A 808 2.05 21.29 11.36
N ALA A 809 1.22 22.33 11.46
CA ALA A 809 -0.03 22.36 12.23
C ALA A 809 -1.11 21.35 11.76
N ASP A 810 -0.76 20.40 10.89
CA ASP A 810 -1.71 19.66 10.06
C ASP A 810 -1.58 18.13 10.19
N HIS A 811 -0.79 17.61 11.13
CA HIS A 811 -0.52 16.17 11.24
C HIS A 811 -0.71 15.70 12.68
N GLN A 812 -1.96 15.44 13.07
CA GLN A 812 -2.20 14.52 14.19
C GLN A 812 -1.84 13.11 13.71
N LEU A 813 -0.74 12.57 14.21
CA LEU A 813 -0.45 11.15 14.03
C LEU A 813 -1.60 10.34 14.63
N ASP A 814 -2.09 9.36 13.88
CA ASP A 814 -3.08 8.41 14.40
C ASP A 814 -2.56 7.77 15.69
N ALA A 815 -3.41 7.73 16.72
CA ALA A 815 -3.08 7.17 18.03
C ALA A 815 -2.61 5.71 17.92
N VAL A 816 -3.10 4.95 16.94
CA VAL A 816 -2.67 3.57 16.69
C VAL A 816 -1.23 3.52 16.18
N GLN A 817 -0.87 4.33 15.18
CA GLN A 817 0.50 4.38 14.64
C GLN A 817 1.52 4.85 15.69
N LEU A 818 1.13 5.83 16.50
CA LEU A 818 1.97 6.32 17.60
C LEU A 818 2.15 5.22 18.67
N ARG A 819 1.09 4.48 19.00
CA ARG A 819 1.17 3.32 19.91
C ARG A 819 2.06 2.21 19.33
N GLN A 820 1.91 1.86 18.06
CA GLN A 820 2.75 0.85 17.41
C GLN A 820 4.23 1.26 17.41
N SER A 821 4.52 2.53 17.12
CA SER A 821 5.88 3.08 17.19
C SER A 821 6.45 3.02 18.60
N TRP A 822 5.62 3.33 19.62
CA TRP A 822 6.00 3.19 21.02
C TRP A 822 6.31 1.74 21.40
N LEU A 823 5.45 0.79 21.01
CA LEU A 823 5.63 -0.62 21.30
C LEU A 823 6.86 -1.20 20.60
N ALA A 824 7.10 -0.83 19.34
CA ALA A 824 8.34 -1.18 18.63
C ALA A 824 9.57 -0.62 19.37
N ALA A 825 9.47 0.61 19.89
CA ALA A 825 10.57 1.23 20.61
C ALA A 825 10.89 0.49 21.90
N LEU A 826 9.83 0.14 22.63
CA LEU A 826 9.90 -0.60 23.88
C LEU A 826 10.43 -2.01 23.65
N PHE A 827 9.95 -2.70 22.61
CA PHE A 827 10.43 -4.02 22.22
C PHE A 827 11.94 -3.99 21.96
N GLN A 828 12.41 -3.11 21.07
CA GLN A 828 13.84 -3.01 20.78
C GLN A 828 14.64 -2.70 22.04
N TYR A 829 14.19 -1.76 22.87
CA TYR A 829 14.88 -1.41 24.12
C TYR A 829 14.96 -2.56 25.11
N THR A 830 13.87 -3.30 25.32
CA THR A 830 13.81 -4.38 26.32
C THR A 830 14.60 -5.63 25.93
N MET A 831 14.94 -5.80 24.64
CA MET A 831 15.94 -6.79 24.21
C MET A 831 17.35 -6.51 24.75
N ARG A 832 17.62 -5.28 25.21
CA ARG A 832 18.95 -4.85 25.65
C ARG A 832 19.15 -5.04 27.15
N SER A 833 20.39 -5.20 27.53
CA SER A 833 20.81 -5.33 28.93
C SER A 833 21.25 -3.99 29.51
N VAL A 834 20.95 -3.75 30.79
CA VAL A 834 21.40 -2.57 31.54
C VAL A 834 22.30 -3.05 32.69
N THR A 835 23.53 -2.54 32.74
CA THR A 835 24.52 -2.97 33.75
C THR A 835 24.14 -2.53 35.17
N VAL A 836 23.58 -1.32 35.30
CA VAL A 836 23.12 -0.77 36.57
C VAL A 836 21.59 -0.86 36.60
N PRO A 837 20.97 -1.70 37.45
CA PRO A 837 19.52 -1.92 37.42
C PRO A 837 18.66 -0.66 37.55
N SER A 838 19.11 0.37 38.26
CA SER A 838 18.41 1.66 38.40
C SER A 838 18.35 2.47 37.11
N ASP A 839 19.20 2.18 36.13
CA ASP A 839 19.25 2.93 34.86
C ASP A 839 18.17 2.49 33.86
N ARG A 840 17.37 1.47 34.18
CA ARG A 840 16.40 0.89 33.22
C ARG A 840 15.35 1.89 32.72
N LEU A 841 14.86 2.80 33.55
CA LEU A 841 13.99 3.88 33.11
C LEU A 841 14.78 5.08 32.57
N PRO A 842 15.84 5.57 33.26
CA PRO A 842 16.68 6.67 32.76
C PRO A 842 17.22 6.46 31.34
N ALA A 843 17.67 5.26 31.00
CA ALA A 843 18.24 4.96 29.68
C ALA A 843 17.21 4.94 28.53
N PHE A 844 15.92 5.05 28.85
CA PHE A 844 14.80 5.15 27.90
C PHE A 844 14.02 6.46 28.05
N ALA A 845 14.34 7.26 29.06
CA ALA A 845 13.55 8.43 29.45
C ALA A 845 13.43 9.47 28.33
N ALA A 846 14.49 9.64 27.54
CA ALA A 846 14.50 10.54 26.39
C ALA A 846 13.49 10.15 25.31
N VAL A 847 13.37 8.85 25.04
CA VAL A 847 12.39 8.31 24.10
C VAL A 847 10.99 8.48 24.69
N ALA A 848 10.81 8.17 25.97
CA ALA A 848 9.54 8.40 26.66
C ALA A 848 9.12 9.89 26.65
N GLU A 849 10.02 10.83 26.90
CA GLU A 849 9.72 12.27 26.85
C GLU A 849 9.25 12.70 25.45
N LEU A 850 9.91 12.21 24.41
CA LEU A 850 9.50 12.46 23.03
C LEU A 850 8.08 11.95 22.75
N PHE A 851 7.78 10.70 23.12
CA PHE A 851 6.45 10.14 22.94
C PHE A 851 5.40 10.80 23.85
N SER A 852 5.78 11.32 25.01
CA SER A 852 4.90 12.09 25.89
C SER A 852 4.46 13.40 25.23
N ILE A 853 5.39 14.10 24.57
CA ILE A 853 5.10 15.31 23.79
C ILE A 853 4.20 14.96 22.60
N LEU A 854 4.53 13.92 21.83
CA LEU A 854 3.76 13.52 20.65
C LEU A 854 2.35 13.02 21.00
N ASN A 855 2.20 12.25 22.07
CA ASN A 855 0.92 11.69 22.52
C ASN A 855 0.10 12.68 23.37
N GLN A 856 0.72 13.82 23.74
CA GLN A 856 0.20 14.77 24.74
C GLN A 856 -0.35 14.04 25.97
N ASP A 857 0.43 13.09 26.48
CA ASP A 857 0.03 12.18 27.54
C ASP A 857 1.08 12.09 28.66
N GLN A 858 0.62 11.78 29.85
CA GLN A 858 1.44 11.65 31.04
C GLN A 858 2.10 10.27 31.10
N TYR A 859 3.43 10.27 31.18
CA TYR A 859 4.21 9.04 31.36
C TYR A 859 4.20 8.59 32.83
N LEU A 860 3.73 7.38 33.08
CA LEU A 860 3.57 6.75 34.39
C LEU A 860 4.52 5.57 34.51
N ALA A 861 5.77 5.86 34.91
CA ALA A 861 6.81 4.88 35.24
C ALA A 861 6.93 3.70 34.23
N GLY A 862 6.83 3.97 32.92
CA GLY A 862 6.85 2.92 31.89
C GLY A 862 5.62 2.90 30.99
N LEU A 863 4.49 3.40 31.48
CA LEU A 863 3.18 3.29 30.83
C LEU A 863 2.57 4.66 30.55
N TRP A 864 1.49 4.72 29.79
CA TRP A 864 0.78 5.96 29.43
C TRP A 864 -0.53 6.11 30.21
N ARG A 865 -0.83 7.32 30.72
CA ARG A 865 -2.05 7.54 31.50
C ARG A 865 -3.33 7.31 30.69
N LYS A 866 -3.42 7.78 29.43
CA LYS A 866 -4.62 7.60 28.59
C LYS A 866 -4.86 6.13 28.23
N THR A 867 -3.80 5.32 28.14
CA THR A 867 -3.90 3.91 27.74
C THR A 867 -3.49 2.94 28.84
N LEU A 868 -3.53 3.38 30.10
CA LEU A 868 -2.99 2.64 31.24
C LEU A 868 -3.55 1.21 31.34
N LEU A 869 -4.85 1.03 31.10
CA LEU A 869 -5.47 -0.31 31.14
C LEU A 869 -4.91 -1.25 30.09
N LEU A 870 -4.60 -0.76 28.89
CA LEU A 870 -3.98 -1.54 27.82
C LEU A 870 -2.51 -1.78 28.12
N ASP A 871 -1.80 -0.74 28.55
CA ASP A 871 -0.38 -0.81 28.86
C ASP A 871 -0.07 -1.75 30.02
N LEU A 872 -1.03 -1.96 30.94
CA LEU A 872 -0.91 -2.94 32.02
C LEU A 872 -0.97 -4.41 31.54
N LEU A 873 -1.35 -4.67 30.28
CA LEU A 873 -1.42 -6.01 29.68
C LEU A 873 -0.06 -6.51 29.16
N TRP A 874 1.03 -5.78 29.43
CA TRP A 874 2.37 -6.24 29.09
C TRP A 874 2.68 -7.61 29.73
N LYS A 875 3.41 -8.44 28.99
CA LYS A 875 3.95 -9.73 29.43
C LYS A 875 5.45 -9.78 29.21
N ALA A 876 6.14 -10.57 30.03
CA ALA A 876 7.53 -10.97 29.77
C ALA A 876 7.53 -12.31 29.03
N ASP A 877 8.42 -12.48 28.05
CA ASP A 877 8.49 -13.71 27.25
C ASP A 877 8.99 -14.92 28.06
N GLU A 878 9.73 -14.67 29.15
CA GLU A 878 10.22 -15.70 30.06
C GLU A 878 9.93 -15.33 31.52
N LYS A 879 9.78 -16.35 32.39
CA LYS A 879 9.75 -16.13 33.84
C LYS A 879 11.09 -15.58 34.30
N ARG A 880 11.10 -14.31 34.70
CA ARG A 880 12.29 -13.60 35.19
C ARG A 880 12.06 -13.13 36.61
N ASP A 881 13.08 -13.28 37.45
CA ASP A 881 13.04 -12.76 38.83
C ASP A 881 13.03 -11.23 38.82
N ARG A 882 12.28 -10.64 39.76
CA ARG A 882 12.32 -9.19 39.99
C ARG A 882 13.68 -8.81 40.61
N PRO A 883 14.27 -7.66 40.24
CA PRO A 883 15.50 -7.19 40.87
C PRO A 883 15.34 -7.05 42.39
N LYS A 884 16.41 -7.37 43.13
CA LYS A 884 16.43 -7.26 44.61
C LYS A 884 16.28 -5.82 45.11
N THR A 885 16.75 -4.85 44.33
CA THR A 885 16.67 -3.43 44.66
C THR A 885 15.51 -2.79 43.92
N TYR A 886 14.73 -1.98 44.62
CA TYR A 886 13.62 -1.24 44.01
C TYR A 886 14.13 -0.33 42.87
N ARG A 887 13.48 -0.41 41.71
CA ARG A 887 13.78 0.44 40.54
C ARG A 887 12.54 1.02 39.85
N ALA A 888 11.40 0.33 39.94
CA ALA A 888 10.14 0.75 39.33
C ALA A 888 8.96 0.08 40.09
N PRO A 889 7.75 0.66 40.03
CA PRO A 889 6.53 0.05 40.58
C PRO A 889 6.27 -1.34 40.02
N SER A 890 5.63 -2.22 40.80
CA SER A 890 5.47 -3.64 40.44
C SER A 890 4.64 -3.91 39.20
N TRP A 891 3.81 -2.95 38.79
CA TRP A 891 2.96 -2.98 37.59
C TRP A 891 3.65 -2.45 36.33
N SER A 892 4.85 -1.88 36.44
CA SER A 892 5.62 -1.41 35.29
C SER A 892 6.40 -2.54 34.64
N TRP A 893 6.51 -2.53 33.30
CA TRP A 893 7.42 -3.39 32.55
C TRP A 893 8.88 -3.23 33.01
N ALA A 894 9.24 -2.06 33.53
CA ALA A 894 10.56 -1.81 34.06
C ALA A 894 10.82 -2.54 35.39
N SER A 895 9.83 -3.22 35.98
CA SER A 895 10.01 -4.01 37.20
C SER A 895 10.63 -5.39 37.00
N VAL A 896 10.83 -5.82 35.75
CA VAL A 896 11.44 -7.11 35.38
C VAL A 896 12.53 -6.93 34.31
N ASP A 897 13.49 -7.85 34.25
CA ASP A 897 14.53 -7.87 33.21
C ASP A 897 14.14 -8.77 32.04
N GLY A 898 14.67 -8.47 30.86
CA GLY A 898 14.37 -9.20 29.62
C GLY A 898 13.34 -8.50 28.73
N LEU A 899 13.00 -9.21 27.66
CA LEU A 899 12.11 -8.78 26.60
C LEU A 899 10.67 -8.68 27.11
N VAL A 900 10.02 -7.57 26.77
CA VAL A 900 8.62 -7.31 27.11
C VAL A 900 7.83 -7.13 25.82
N SER A 901 6.67 -7.77 25.77
CA SER A 901 5.68 -7.64 24.71
C SER A 901 4.32 -7.27 25.32
N ASP A 902 3.44 -6.62 24.57
CA ASP A 902 2.04 -6.41 25.00
C ASP A 902 1.24 -7.69 24.70
N ALA A 903 0.28 -8.09 25.55
CA ALA A 903 -0.59 -9.25 25.29
C ALA A 903 -1.37 -9.11 23.96
N GLY A 904 -1.56 -7.89 23.47
CA GLY A 904 -2.11 -7.59 22.13
C GLY A 904 -1.07 -7.46 21.00
N ALA A 905 0.24 -7.48 21.29
CA ALA A 905 1.32 -7.21 20.32
C ALA A 905 2.08 -8.47 19.84
N ILE A 906 1.69 -9.67 20.25
CA ILE A 906 2.48 -10.90 20.05
C ILE A 906 2.50 -11.39 18.59
N TRP A 907 1.76 -10.78 17.66
CA TRP A 907 1.70 -11.28 16.27
C TRP A 907 2.73 -10.65 15.32
N ILE A 908 3.80 -10.05 15.84
CA ILE A 908 4.95 -9.66 15.02
C ILE A 908 6.15 -10.49 15.48
N GLN A 909 6.37 -11.63 14.79
CA GLN A 909 7.52 -12.54 14.88
C GLN A 909 7.52 -13.62 15.99
N ALA A 910 6.64 -14.63 15.88
CA ALA A 910 6.98 -16.01 16.24
C ALA A 910 6.08 -16.99 15.46
N ASP A 911 6.64 -18.15 15.14
CA ASP A 911 6.22 -19.07 14.09
C ASP A 911 4.81 -19.67 14.24
N ALA A 912 4.17 -19.83 13.08
CA ALA A 912 3.05 -20.71 12.83
C ALA A 912 3.53 -22.18 12.78
N THR A 913 3.98 -22.73 13.90
CA THR A 913 4.16 -24.19 14.05
C THR A 913 4.05 -24.58 15.53
N GLU A 914 2.83 -24.69 16.05
CA GLU A 914 2.48 -25.74 17.03
C GLU A 914 0.97 -25.73 17.26
N SER A 915 0.36 -26.89 17.00
CA SER A 915 -1.05 -27.16 17.25
C SER A 915 -1.36 -27.07 18.73
N TRP A 916 -2.14 -26.07 19.14
CA TRP A 916 -2.89 -26.10 20.39
C TRP A 916 -4.37 -25.86 20.10
N SER A 917 -5.15 -26.94 20.18
CA SER A 917 -6.60 -26.92 20.22
C SER A 917 -7.05 -26.34 21.56
N GLY A 918 -7.55 -25.09 21.55
CA GLY A 918 -8.17 -24.46 22.70
C GLY A 918 -8.73 -23.11 22.32
N GLU A 919 -10.05 -23.00 22.25
CA GLU A 919 -10.81 -21.79 21.97
C GLU A 919 -10.36 -20.62 22.87
N VAL A 920 -10.00 -19.48 22.28
CA VAL A 920 -9.98 -18.18 22.97
C VAL A 920 -10.51 -17.11 22.01
N TYR A 921 -11.69 -16.60 22.32
CA TYR A 921 -12.36 -15.48 21.65
C TYR A 921 -11.61 -14.16 21.92
N ALA A 922 -11.29 -13.39 20.88
CA ALA A 922 -10.90 -11.99 21.02
C ALA A 922 -12.09 -11.09 20.69
N VAL A 923 -12.69 -10.50 21.73
CA VAL A 923 -13.70 -9.45 21.64
C VAL A 923 -12.97 -8.09 21.63
N PRO A 924 -13.26 -7.16 20.69
CA PRO A 924 -12.75 -5.80 20.77
C PRO A 924 -13.51 -5.06 21.88
N LEU A 925 -12.89 -4.88 23.05
CA LEU A 925 -13.40 -3.96 24.07
C LEU A 925 -13.03 -2.52 23.69
N MET A 926 -13.80 -1.93 22.78
CA MET A 926 -13.97 -0.47 22.77
C MET A 926 -14.99 -0.11 23.85
N TRP A 927 -14.54 0.42 24.97
CA TRP A 927 -15.41 1.21 25.84
C TRP A 927 -15.05 2.68 25.68
N ASN A 928 -15.91 3.36 24.92
CA ASN A 928 -16.11 4.80 25.00
C ASN A 928 -16.58 5.10 26.44
N VAL A 929 -15.71 5.64 27.28
CA VAL A 929 -16.15 6.14 28.59
C VAL A 929 -15.49 7.47 28.91
N SER A 930 -16.24 8.54 28.65
CA SER A 930 -16.09 9.79 29.36
C SER A 930 -16.46 9.56 30.84
N TYR A 931 -15.47 9.42 31.71
CA TYR A 931 -15.66 9.65 33.14
C TYR A 931 -14.55 10.56 33.66
N GLU A 932 -14.95 11.74 34.13
CA GLU A 932 -14.19 12.50 35.11
C GLU A 932 -14.13 11.69 36.40
N TRP A 933 -12.93 11.19 36.74
CA TRP A 933 -12.64 10.72 38.10
C TRP A 933 -11.48 11.55 38.64
N GLN A 934 -11.79 12.41 39.62
CA GLN A 934 -10.80 12.96 40.54
C GLN A 934 -10.27 11.82 41.42
N LEU A 935 -9.07 11.35 41.13
CA LEU A 935 -8.28 10.57 42.07
C LEU A 935 -7.25 11.49 42.69
N SER A 936 -7.47 11.84 43.96
CA SER A 936 -6.44 12.35 44.85
C SER A 936 -5.39 11.25 45.10
N PHE A 937 -4.18 11.47 44.60
CA PHE A 937 -2.96 10.78 45.03
C PHE A 937 -2.19 11.67 46.00
#